data_AF-D2PZR0-F1
#
_entry.id   AF-D2PZR0-F1
#
_cell.length_a   1.000
_cell.length_b   1.000
_cell.length_c   1.000
_cell.angle_alpha   90.00
_cell.angle_beta   90.00
_cell.angle_gamma   90.00
#
_symmetry.space_group_name_H-M   'P 1'
#
loop_
_entity.id
_entity.type
_entity.pdbx_description
1 polymer ?
#
loop_
_entity_poly.entity_id
_entity_poly.type
_entity_poly.pdbx_seq_one_letter_code
_entity_poly.pdbx_strand_id
1 'polypeptide(L)'
;MAGKWPVEGSGEVSTTMLRFDEVAVLPEPGDNAAICSRRLDAGTVVDFAGTPVTLPHTVLEGHRIVVRPVRTGEALTSWQTPFARALRDLAVGDYVCTPTSLAAVSARGVDGLPAAPSASNEPLDPYELDENAVHLGRQVTSVEQPGTFLGYPRAQGPAGTRNHVVLLATSSRSSGFVTELARRFDGAAAGDGVVPVAHTEGAEQGTPNNLTLLLATLAGFALNPNVGAVLVVDTEEDLVSGQAIRDFMAERGYPELQVPHAFFTRQAGFEQDLTAAGALIEPWLPVVDAQQRTEVPLADLWIALQCGGSDAFSGVTANPLSGAVAREVIRHGGTAVLAETDELIGAEGYVLKNVRDLPTARRFLRTVQAFKERVGWHGHTAEGNPSGGNVYRGLYNIVLKSVGAARKLDRDVRLDHVIDYAEPVPGPGFVFMDSPGNDLESIAGEVASGCNLIFFTTGNGSITNFPFVPTIKFVTTSARYDLLEAEMDVDAGRYLTGTSMDALTAETLDLTVRVASGEPSAGERAGHSQVSIWRNWRQSGPREGISITTDGRTTRKLEDLPTEDRDALLPGLPLQVNSAAGAGVPAVRLLEVDGRQLPEAVGLILPTSLCSGQIALRLAGRAELEKWAGDAVTRMVALPHTEGCGSSGGASEETFARTLLGYLLHPNTRMALLLEHGCEKTHNDYFRAKLVEAGADPSRFGWASIQADGGLDAVTDRVRDWFSSFDLPAPQQVEGDVGALTVALEARGPLSDDTAEAMALIGHELVAAGGSVVLSSRGALLAHDSFRVAAFGTTPGPVAPTLAHGQRLAAPGWHVMRMPGTDWMETATGFGAGGVQQILAHVAGGTLSAQRFVPVVEISSDPETVAKYGDDLDAVAAGDAADQARTGLDTIAAVASRLQVPKAVASGNVGFQITRGLLGTSM
;
A
#
# COMPACT_ATOMS: atom_id res chain seq x y z
N MET A 1 -31.73 -3.97 -6.62
CA MET A 1 -32.54 -2.83 -6.14
C MET A 1 -31.59 -1.86 -5.48
N ALA A 2 -31.50 -0.63 -5.97
CA ALA A 2 -30.59 0.40 -5.46
C ALA A 2 -30.96 0.74 -4.00
N GLY A 3 -30.07 0.42 -3.07
CA GLY A 3 -30.17 0.87 -1.69
C GLY A 3 -30.00 2.38 -1.65
N LYS A 4 -31.12 3.11 -1.54
CA LYS A 4 -31.11 4.51 -1.15
C LYS A 4 -30.53 4.59 0.26
N TRP A 5 -29.58 5.50 0.45
CA TRP A 5 -29.19 6.02 1.77
C TRP A 5 -30.46 6.32 2.59
N PRO A 6 -30.46 6.10 3.91
CA PRO A 6 -31.61 6.46 4.73
C PRO A 6 -31.86 7.96 4.56
N VAL A 7 -32.97 8.29 3.92
CA VAL A 7 -33.53 9.64 3.93
C VAL A 7 -34.12 9.81 5.31
N GLU A 8 -33.35 10.35 6.25
CA GLU A 8 -33.92 10.88 7.47
C GLU A 8 -35.00 11.91 7.11
N GLY A 9 -36.11 11.82 7.83
CA GLY A 9 -37.38 12.45 7.48
C GLY A 9 -37.26 13.95 7.21
N SER A 10 -38.17 14.44 6.37
CA SER A 10 -38.46 15.84 6.16
C SER A 10 -38.86 16.51 7.48
N GLY A 11 -37.87 16.95 8.25
CA GLY A 11 -38.04 17.86 9.36
C GLY A 11 -38.38 19.25 8.82
N GLU A 12 -39.33 19.92 9.47
CA GLU A 12 -39.55 21.35 9.28
C GLU A 12 -38.20 22.08 9.33
N VAL A 13 -37.91 22.90 8.31
CA VAL A 13 -36.73 23.78 8.31
C VAL A 13 -36.96 24.82 9.41
N SER A 14 -36.53 24.48 10.63
CA SER A 14 -36.37 25.44 11.70
C SER A 14 -35.43 26.53 11.18
N THR A 15 -35.95 27.73 10.98
CA THR A 15 -35.19 28.95 10.64
C THR A 15 -34.38 29.43 11.85
N THR A 16 -33.67 28.52 12.50
CA THR A 16 -32.72 28.84 13.57
C THR A 16 -31.49 29.40 12.90
N MET A 17 -31.26 30.70 13.09
CA MET A 17 -30.01 31.35 12.70
C MET A 17 -28.85 30.69 13.45
N LEU A 18 -27.86 30.18 12.72
CA LEU A 18 -26.67 29.53 13.27
C LEU A 18 -25.58 30.57 13.49
N ARG A 19 -24.77 30.43 14.55
CA ARG A 19 -23.61 31.32 14.74
C ARG A 19 -22.42 30.81 13.92
N PHE A 20 -21.62 31.72 13.37
CA PHE A 20 -20.45 31.36 12.56
C PHE A 20 -19.49 30.39 13.27
N ASP A 21 -19.20 30.62 14.55
CA ASP A 21 -18.32 29.80 15.38
C ASP A 21 -18.86 28.38 15.65
N GLU A 22 -20.12 28.12 15.35
CA GLU A 22 -20.75 26.79 15.47
C GLU A 22 -20.72 26.01 14.15
N VAL A 23 -20.39 26.65 13.02
CA VAL A 23 -20.53 26.05 11.68
C VAL A 23 -19.25 26.12 10.85
N ALA A 24 -18.29 26.95 11.22
CA ALA A 24 -17.05 27.10 10.47
C ALA A 24 -15.87 27.54 11.35
N VAL A 25 -14.67 27.17 10.90
CA VAL A 25 -13.40 27.53 11.54
C VAL A 25 -12.55 28.33 10.57
N LEU A 26 -12.05 29.48 11.04
CA LEU A 26 -11.06 30.27 10.33
C LEU A 26 -9.66 29.70 10.64
N PRO A 27 -8.88 29.22 9.64
CA PRO A 27 -7.61 28.55 9.89
C PRO A 27 -6.58 29.40 10.62
N GLU A 28 -6.39 30.65 10.19
CA GLU A 28 -5.58 31.65 10.89
C GLU A 28 -6.27 33.03 10.87
N PRO A 29 -6.04 33.88 11.88
CA PRO A 29 -6.45 35.29 11.80
C PRO A 29 -5.91 35.96 10.53
N GLY A 30 -6.78 36.64 9.78
CA GLY A 30 -6.45 37.32 8.52
C GLY A 30 -6.89 36.58 7.26
N ASP A 31 -7.21 35.28 7.36
CA ASP A 31 -7.77 34.53 6.25
C ASP A 31 -9.12 35.09 5.78
N ASN A 32 -9.43 34.89 4.49
CA ASN A 32 -10.70 35.31 3.90
C ASN A 32 -11.65 34.15 3.56
N ALA A 33 -11.23 32.91 3.81
CA ALA A 33 -12.05 31.71 3.65
C ALA A 33 -12.01 30.87 4.93
N ALA A 34 -13.17 30.40 5.38
CA ALA A 34 -13.32 29.53 6.55
C ALA A 34 -13.82 28.14 6.15
N ILE A 35 -13.39 27.12 6.88
CA ILE A 35 -13.72 25.71 6.64
C ILE A 35 -15.00 25.37 7.41
N CYS A 36 -16.03 24.86 6.73
CA CYS A 36 -17.29 24.49 7.37
C CYS A 36 -17.09 23.20 8.18
N SER A 37 -17.51 23.18 9.45
CA SER A 37 -17.44 22.03 10.37
C SER A 37 -18.61 21.05 10.22
N ARG A 38 -19.56 21.34 9.32
CA ARG A 38 -20.71 20.49 9.00
C ARG A 38 -21.27 20.88 7.63
N ARG A 39 -22.15 20.02 7.10
CA ARG A 39 -22.96 20.37 5.92
C ARG A 39 -23.90 21.51 6.26
N LEU A 40 -23.97 22.51 5.37
CA LEU A 40 -24.87 23.65 5.41
C LEU A 40 -25.65 23.67 4.10
N ASP A 41 -26.97 23.45 4.14
CA ASP A 41 -27.79 23.44 2.94
C ASP A 41 -28.04 24.87 2.41
N ALA A 42 -28.28 24.98 1.11
CA ALA A 42 -28.69 26.25 0.50
C ALA A 42 -29.90 26.84 1.22
N GLY A 43 -29.85 28.14 1.55
CA GLY A 43 -30.87 28.83 2.35
C GLY A 43 -30.60 28.87 3.86
N THR A 44 -29.58 28.15 4.35
CA THR A 44 -29.14 28.26 5.75
C THR A 44 -28.75 29.71 6.09
N VAL A 45 -29.17 30.22 7.24
CA VAL A 45 -28.82 31.57 7.72
C VAL A 45 -27.73 31.47 8.77
N VAL A 46 -26.57 32.08 8.49
CA VAL A 46 -25.41 32.13 9.38
C VAL A 46 -25.15 33.57 9.83
N ASP A 47 -24.95 33.78 11.12
CA ASP A 47 -24.58 35.06 11.70
C ASP A 47 -23.05 35.26 11.66
N PHE A 48 -22.59 36.15 10.79
CA PHE A 48 -21.19 36.59 10.70
C PHE A 48 -20.99 37.84 11.54
N ALA A 49 -20.64 37.65 12.82
CA ALA A 49 -20.34 38.74 13.75
C ALA A 49 -21.45 39.82 13.84
N GLY A 50 -22.71 39.40 13.94
CA GLY A 50 -23.89 40.27 14.02
C GLY A 50 -24.54 40.58 12.67
N THR A 51 -24.04 40.01 11.56
CA THR A 51 -24.60 40.17 10.22
C THR A 51 -25.19 38.84 9.73
N PRO A 52 -26.53 38.71 9.65
CA PRO A 52 -27.15 37.49 9.12
C PRO A 52 -26.95 37.39 7.61
N VAL A 53 -26.42 36.27 7.17
CA VAL A 53 -26.17 35.96 5.75
C VAL A 53 -26.87 34.64 5.40
N THR A 54 -27.69 34.67 4.37
CA THR A 54 -28.30 33.47 3.78
C THR A 54 -27.34 32.85 2.78
N LEU A 55 -26.93 31.60 2.98
CA LEU A 55 -26.03 30.90 2.08
C LEU A 55 -26.73 30.60 0.74
N PRO A 56 -26.15 31.00 -0.40
CA PRO A 56 -26.78 30.79 -1.71
C PRO A 56 -26.70 29.34 -2.21
N HIS A 57 -25.79 28.55 -1.64
CA HIS A 57 -25.47 27.20 -2.07
C HIS A 57 -25.28 26.27 -0.88
N THR A 58 -25.48 24.97 -1.13
CA THR A 58 -25.09 23.91 -0.21
C THR A 58 -23.57 23.84 -0.13
N VAL A 59 -23.03 23.81 1.09
CA VAL A 59 -21.60 23.67 1.37
C VAL A 59 -21.41 22.46 2.28
N LEU A 60 -20.56 21.52 1.87
CA LEU A 60 -20.29 20.32 2.66
C LEU A 60 -19.32 20.61 3.81
N GLU A 61 -19.28 19.70 4.78
CA GLU A 61 -18.21 19.67 5.77
C GLU A 61 -16.82 19.63 5.10
N GLY A 62 -15.86 20.39 5.65
CA GLY A 62 -14.51 20.54 5.12
C GLY A 62 -14.40 21.54 3.95
N HIS A 63 -15.52 21.94 3.34
CA HIS A 63 -15.53 22.92 2.26
C HIS A 63 -15.61 24.35 2.78
N ARG A 64 -15.23 25.32 1.94
CA ARG A 64 -14.95 26.69 2.39
C ARG A 64 -16.01 27.72 1.99
N ILE A 65 -16.31 28.64 2.90
CA ILE A 65 -17.10 29.85 2.63
C ILE A 65 -16.26 31.10 2.82
N VAL A 66 -16.59 32.14 2.06
CA VAL A 66 -15.96 33.46 2.17
C VAL A 66 -16.43 34.18 3.43
N VAL A 67 -15.50 34.72 4.22
CA VAL A 67 -15.82 35.46 5.48
C VAL A 67 -15.70 36.98 5.35
N ARG A 68 -15.16 37.48 4.23
CA ARG A 68 -15.11 38.90 3.88
C ARG A 68 -15.14 39.06 2.36
N PRO A 69 -15.70 40.15 1.79
CA PRO A 69 -15.78 40.31 0.34
C PRO A 69 -14.42 40.14 -0.36
N VAL A 70 -14.39 39.41 -1.48
CA VAL A 70 -13.18 39.16 -2.30
C VAL A 70 -13.50 39.56 -3.74
N ARG A 71 -12.66 40.39 -4.36
CA ARG A 71 -12.88 40.84 -5.75
C ARG A 71 -12.36 39.82 -6.75
N THR A 72 -12.89 39.89 -7.97
CA THR A 72 -12.39 39.12 -9.11
C THR A 72 -10.86 39.24 -9.25
N GLY A 73 -10.17 38.10 -9.31
CA GLY A 73 -8.70 38.01 -9.42
C GLY A 73 -7.94 38.10 -8.09
N GLU A 74 -8.58 38.50 -6.99
CA GLU A 74 -7.96 38.52 -5.66
C GLU A 74 -7.79 37.09 -5.13
N ALA A 75 -6.76 36.91 -4.29
CA ALA A 75 -6.42 35.64 -3.69
C ALA A 75 -7.40 35.26 -2.57
N LEU A 76 -7.78 33.99 -2.55
CA LEU A 76 -8.40 33.29 -1.43
C LEU A 76 -7.29 32.63 -0.62
N THR A 77 -7.29 32.85 0.69
CA THR A 77 -6.21 32.40 1.58
C THR A 77 -6.70 31.42 2.63
N SER A 78 -5.81 30.49 2.98
CA SER A 78 -5.93 29.57 4.09
C SER A 78 -4.56 29.48 4.76
N TRP A 79 -4.49 29.61 6.08
CA TRP A 79 -3.25 29.82 6.83
C TRP A 79 -2.41 30.99 6.30
N GLN A 80 -3.08 32.04 5.82
CA GLN A 80 -2.50 33.22 5.15
C GLN A 80 -1.74 32.93 3.85
N THR A 81 -1.88 31.72 3.30
CA THR A 81 -1.30 31.32 2.01
C THR A 81 -2.38 31.36 0.92
N PRO A 82 -2.13 32.02 -0.22
CA PRO A 82 -3.00 31.94 -1.39
C PRO A 82 -3.14 30.50 -1.90
N PHE A 83 -4.37 30.00 -2.01
CA PHE A 83 -4.63 28.67 -2.60
C PHE A 83 -5.49 28.73 -3.86
N ALA A 84 -6.25 29.81 -4.03
CA ALA A 84 -7.10 30.01 -5.20
C ALA A 84 -7.29 31.50 -5.49
N ARG A 85 -7.78 31.83 -6.69
CA ARG A 85 -8.21 33.19 -7.06
C ARG A 85 -9.69 33.21 -7.38
N ALA A 86 -10.36 34.27 -6.97
CA ALA A 86 -11.77 34.45 -7.26
C ALA A 86 -12.01 34.68 -8.76
N LEU A 87 -12.93 33.92 -9.37
CA LEU A 87 -13.30 34.06 -10.79
C LEU A 87 -14.36 35.13 -11.03
N ARG A 88 -14.97 35.62 -9.96
CA ARG A 88 -15.94 36.71 -9.91
C ARG A 88 -15.84 37.39 -8.55
N ASP A 89 -16.55 38.49 -8.35
CA ASP A 89 -16.69 39.07 -7.03
C ASP A 89 -17.47 38.09 -6.13
N LEU A 90 -16.94 37.84 -4.93
CA LEU A 90 -17.50 36.94 -3.92
C LEU A 90 -17.96 37.72 -2.71
N ALA A 91 -19.21 37.49 -2.29
CA ALA A 91 -19.78 38.05 -1.08
C ALA A 91 -19.50 37.16 0.14
N VAL A 92 -19.70 37.68 1.34
CA VAL A 92 -19.68 36.87 2.57
C VAL A 92 -20.70 35.74 2.44
N GLY A 93 -20.32 34.52 2.81
CA GLY A 93 -21.14 33.32 2.69
C GLY A 93 -21.08 32.62 1.32
N ASP A 94 -20.42 33.21 0.32
CA ASP A 94 -20.25 32.53 -0.97
C ASP A 94 -19.38 31.27 -0.80
N TYR A 95 -19.81 30.17 -1.42
CA TYR A 95 -19.07 28.92 -1.47
C TYR A 95 -17.82 29.08 -2.35
N VAL A 96 -16.65 28.74 -1.81
CA VAL A 96 -15.39 28.64 -2.56
C VAL A 96 -15.26 27.25 -3.16
N CYS A 97 -15.37 27.16 -4.49
CA CYS A 97 -15.18 25.91 -5.23
C CYS A 97 -14.38 26.16 -6.51
N THR A 98 -13.42 25.27 -6.74
CA THR A 98 -12.63 25.16 -7.97
C THR A 98 -13.26 24.15 -8.93
N PRO A 99 -12.92 24.15 -10.24
CA PRO A 99 -13.47 23.19 -11.19
C PRO A 99 -13.37 21.74 -10.71
N THR A 100 -12.20 21.35 -10.18
CA THR A 100 -11.93 20.00 -9.67
C THR A 100 -12.76 19.68 -8.43
N SER A 101 -12.84 20.61 -7.46
CA SER A 101 -13.63 20.40 -6.25
C SER A 101 -15.13 20.30 -6.53
N LEU A 102 -15.65 21.15 -7.41
CA LEU A 102 -17.06 21.13 -7.80
C LEU A 102 -17.38 19.81 -8.52
N ALA A 103 -16.55 19.38 -9.46
CA ALA A 103 -16.73 18.10 -10.15
C ALA A 103 -16.73 16.90 -9.18
N ALA A 104 -15.80 16.87 -8.22
CA ALA A 104 -15.71 15.79 -7.22
C ALA A 104 -16.95 15.69 -6.31
N VAL A 105 -17.58 16.82 -6.00
CA VAL A 105 -18.82 16.87 -5.20
C VAL A 105 -20.05 16.58 -6.06
N SER A 106 -20.13 17.16 -7.27
CA SER A 106 -21.23 16.92 -8.22
C SER A 106 -21.33 15.46 -8.66
N ALA A 107 -20.20 14.77 -8.84
CA ALA A 107 -20.17 13.34 -9.19
C ALA A 107 -20.86 12.45 -8.13
N ARG A 108 -21.03 12.95 -6.90
CA ARG A 108 -21.75 12.26 -5.81
C ARG A 108 -23.20 12.72 -5.63
N GLY A 109 -23.74 13.51 -6.57
CA GLY A 109 -25.16 13.87 -6.60
C GLY A 109 -25.61 14.82 -5.50
N VAL A 110 -24.74 15.71 -5.03
CA VAL A 110 -25.11 16.72 -4.03
C VAL A 110 -25.94 17.83 -4.66
N ASP A 111 -27.12 18.10 -4.10
CA ASP A 111 -28.03 19.16 -4.54
C ASP A 111 -27.66 20.54 -3.97
N GLY A 112 -28.12 21.60 -4.65
CA GLY A 112 -27.93 22.99 -4.21
C GLY A 112 -26.53 23.57 -4.45
N LEU A 113 -25.71 22.89 -5.26
CA LEU A 113 -24.38 23.36 -5.65
C LEU A 113 -24.43 24.53 -6.65
N PRO A 114 -23.37 25.35 -6.75
CA PRO A 114 -23.25 26.37 -7.78
C PRO A 114 -23.14 25.75 -9.18
N ALA A 115 -23.70 26.42 -10.18
CA ALA A 115 -23.66 25.97 -11.59
C ALA A 115 -22.28 26.14 -12.25
N ALA A 116 -21.43 27.01 -11.69
CA ALA A 116 -20.09 27.31 -12.19
C ALA A 116 -19.14 27.50 -11.00
N PRO A 117 -17.84 27.18 -11.17
CA PRO A 117 -16.85 27.38 -10.13
C PRO A 117 -16.73 28.86 -9.74
N SER A 118 -16.53 29.13 -8.46
CA SER A 118 -16.34 30.48 -7.92
C SER A 118 -14.88 30.91 -7.88
N ALA A 119 -13.95 29.94 -7.96
CA ALA A 119 -12.52 30.17 -7.89
C ALA A 119 -11.74 29.24 -8.85
N SER A 120 -10.50 29.60 -9.15
CA SER A 120 -9.52 28.73 -9.81
C SER A 120 -8.31 28.51 -8.91
N ASN A 121 -7.68 27.34 -8.98
CA ASN A 121 -6.45 27.07 -8.22
C ASN A 121 -5.38 28.15 -8.49
N GLU A 122 -4.69 28.57 -7.43
CA GLU A 122 -3.49 29.40 -7.57
C GLU A 122 -2.39 28.55 -8.23
N PRO A 123 -1.72 29.05 -9.28
CA PRO A 123 -0.53 28.40 -9.80
C PRO A 123 0.56 28.34 -8.72
N LEU A 124 1.18 27.18 -8.55
CA LEU A 124 2.34 27.06 -7.67
C LEU A 124 3.61 27.40 -8.46
N ASP A 125 4.16 28.58 -8.24
CA ASP A 125 5.49 28.92 -8.75
C ASP A 125 6.59 28.28 -7.87
N PRO A 126 7.75 27.93 -8.43
CA PRO A 126 8.86 27.38 -7.65
C PRO A 126 9.27 28.31 -6.50
N TYR A 127 9.50 27.74 -5.33
CA TYR A 127 9.97 28.51 -4.18
C TYR A 127 11.39 29.03 -4.41
N GLU A 128 11.57 30.36 -4.36
CA GLU A 128 12.87 31.01 -4.43
C GLU A 128 13.36 31.36 -3.02
N LEU A 129 14.51 30.80 -2.63
CA LEU A 129 15.14 31.10 -1.35
C LEU A 129 15.85 32.47 -1.40
N ASP A 130 15.33 33.46 -0.69
CA ASP A 130 16.10 34.66 -0.38
C ASP A 130 17.03 34.38 0.81
N GLU A 131 18.28 33.99 0.51
CA GLU A 131 19.30 33.67 1.52
C GLU A 131 19.59 34.83 2.48
N ASN A 132 19.30 36.08 2.10
CA ASN A 132 19.48 37.25 2.98
C ASN A 132 18.33 37.45 3.96
N ALA A 133 17.17 36.85 3.69
CA ALA A 133 15.97 36.92 4.51
C ALA A 133 15.71 35.65 5.34
N VAL A 134 16.54 34.61 5.20
CA VAL A 134 16.41 33.37 5.98
C VAL A 134 16.60 33.66 7.47
N HIS A 135 15.61 33.29 8.27
CA HIS A 135 15.69 33.37 9.71
C HIS A 135 16.41 32.13 10.28
N LEU A 136 17.67 32.33 10.67
CA LEU A 136 18.48 31.32 11.36
C LEU A 136 18.14 31.32 12.85
N GLY A 137 17.24 30.43 13.24
CA GLY A 137 16.66 30.45 14.59
C GLY A 137 17.37 29.57 15.61
N ARG A 138 16.93 29.72 16.86
CA ARG A 138 17.32 28.84 17.97
C ARG A 138 16.27 27.74 18.13
N GLN A 139 16.71 26.58 18.62
CA GLN A 139 15.77 25.55 19.02
C GLN A 139 14.99 25.98 20.27
N VAL A 140 13.80 25.43 20.46
CA VAL A 140 12.97 25.64 21.66
C VAL A 140 13.77 25.40 22.95
N THR A 141 13.43 26.15 24.00
CA THR A 141 14.16 26.07 25.27
C THR A 141 13.85 24.75 25.97
N SER A 142 14.90 23.99 26.29
CA SER A 142 14.79 22.75 27.04
C SER A 142 14.16 22.98 28.41
N VAL A 143 13.43 21.98 28.90
CA VAL A 143 12.91 22.01 30.27
C VAL A 143 14.05 21.93 31.29
N GLU A 144 13.88 22.53 32.47
CA GLU A 144 14.89 22.45 33.53
C GLU A 144 15.06 21.03 34.09
N GLN A 145 13.97 20.26 34.12
CA GLN A 145 13.93 18.88 34.59
C GLN A 145 13.29 17.99 33.52
N PRO A 146 14.09 17.31 32.68
CA PRO A 146 13.58 16.36 31.71
C PRO A 146 12.78 15.24 32.39
N GLY A 147 11.66 14.83 31.78
CA GLY A 147 10.86 13.70 32.24
C GLY A 147 11.50 12.36 31.86
N THR A 148 10.83 11.28 32.24
CA THR A 148 11.25 9.90 31.99
C THR A 148 10.09 9.06 31.46
N PHE A 149 10.40 7.89 30.92
CA PHE A 149 9.44 6.82 30.63
C PHE A 149 10.06 5.45 30.98
N LEU A 150 9.24 4.39 31.03
CA LEU A 150 9.72 3.02 31.28
C LEU A 150 10.11 2.32 29.97
N GLY A 151 11.39 2.42 29.60
CA GLY A 151 11.94 1.87 28.35
C GLY A 151 12.93 0.74 28.58
N TYR A 152 13.37 0.10 27.49
CA TYR A 152 14.44 -0.89 27.48
C TYR A 152 15.76 -0.22 27.12
N PRO A 153 16.71 -0.05 28.07
CA PRO A 153 17.99 0.55 27.78
C PRO A 153 18.73 -0.23 26.69
N ARG A 154 19.31 0.48 25.72
CA ARG A 154 20.15 -0.10 24.67
C ARG A 154 21.59 0.35 24.87
N ALA A 155 22.53 -0.51 24.46
CA ALA A 155 23.95 -0.16 24.48
C ALA A 155 24.31 0.95 23.47
N GLN A 156 23.45 1.12 22.45
CA GLN A 156 23.62 2.08 21.37
C GLN A 156 22.26 2.67 20.98
N GLY A 157 22.27 3.98 20.69
CA GLY A 157 21.05 4.71 20.34
C GLY A 157 20.12 4.95 21.54
N PRO A 158 18.87 5.38 21.28
CA PRO A 158 17.86 5.57 22.31
C PRO A 158 17.41 4.24 22.94
N ALA A 159 16.77 4.30 24.10
CA ALA A 159 16.04 3.18 24.67
C ALA A 159 14.86 2.71 23.79
N GLY A 160 14.56 1.41 23.84
CA GLY A 160 13.37 0.84 23.18
C GLY A 160 12.09 1.13 23.96
N THR A 161 11.01 1.45 23.25
CA THR A 161 9.64 1.45 23.80
C THR A 161 9.02 0.05 23.79
N ARG A 162 9.58 -0.87 22.98
CA ARG A 162 9.23 -2.30 22.90
C ARG A 162 10.50 -3.16 22.85
N ASN A 163 10.34 -4.47 22.93
CA ASN A 163 11.40 -5.47 22.91
C ASN A 163 10.94 -6.72 22.15
N HIS A 164 10.96 -6.63 20.83
CA HIS A 164 10.51 -7.70 19.93
C HIS A 164 11.67 -8.59 19.46
N VAL A 165 11.36 -9.84 19.15
CA VAL A 165 12.20 -10.67 18.28
C VAL A 165 11.74 -10.44 16.83
N VAL A 166 12.59 -9.87 15.99
CA VAL A 166 12.25 -9.53 14.61
C VAL A 166 12.78 -10.58 13.64
N LEU A 167 11.90 -11.12 12.80
CA LEU A 167 12.26 -11.99 11.68
C LEU A 167 12.24 -11.18 10.39
N LEU A 168 13.42 -10.80 9.91
CA LEU A 168 13.61 -9.85 8.83
C LEU A 168 13.86 -10.58 7.51
N ALA A 169 12.90 -10.51 6.58
CA ALA A 169 13.15 -10.93 5.21
C ALA A 169 14.03 -9.89 4.51
N THR A 170 15.02 -10.33 3.73
CA THR A 170 15.82 -9.42 2.89
C THR A 170 15.19 -9.15 1.52
N SER A 171 14.26 -10.00 1.10
CA SER A 171 13.58 -9.94 -0.19
C SER A 171 12.13 -10.44 -0.11
N SER A 172 11.32 -10.20 -1.14
CA SER A 172 9.98 -10.79 -1.24
C SER A 172 9.97 -12.32 -1.33
N ARG A 173 11.10 -12.96 -1.73
CA ARG A 173 11.24 -14.43 -1.73
C ARG A 173 11.29 -15.03 -0.33
N SER A 174 11.78 -14.28 0.65
CA SER A 174 11.86 -14.72 2.06
C SER A 174 10.66 -14.27 2.89
N SER A 175 9.76 -13.45 2.34
CA SER A 175 8.62 -12.89 3.07
C SER A 175 7.62 -13.94 3.54
N GLY A 176 7.29 -14.93 2.70
CA GLY A 176 6.44 -16.06 3.08
C GLY A 176 7.09 -16.90 4.20
N PHE A 177 8.40 -17.13 4.11
CA PHE A 177 9.16 -17.91 5.08
C PHE A 177 9.18 -17.25 6.47
N VAL A 178 9.52 -15.95 6.57
CA VAL A 178 9.55 -15.27 7.88
C VAL A 178 8.15 -15.14 8.50
N THR A 179 7.12 -15.01 7.65
CA THR A 179 5.72 -14.98 8.10
C THR A 179 5.32 -16.30 8.74
N GLU A 180 5.61 -17.42 8.06
CA GLU A 180 5.32 -18.76 8.59
C GLU A 180 6.19 -19.11 9.81
N LEU A 181 7.46 -18.68 9.83
CA LEU A 181 8.33 -18.85 10.98
C LEU A 181 7.82 -18.11 12.21
N ALA A 182 7.38 -16.85 12.06
CA ALA A 182 6.81 -16.07 13.17
C ALA A 182 5.59 -16.77 13.76
N ARG A 183 4.71 -17.31 12.90
CA ARG A 183 3.49 -18.04 13.31
C ARG A 183 3.78 -19.24 14.21
N ARG A 184 4.94 -19.90 14.05
CA ARG A 184 5.36 -21.02 14.92
C ARG A 184 5.65 -20.60 16.36
N PHE A 185 5.90 -19.31 16.58
CA PHE A 185 6.17 -18.71 17.88
C PHE A 185 4.99 -17.89 18.41
N ASP A 186 3.80 -17.99 17.82
CA ASP A 186 2.59 -17.36 18.33
C ASP A 186 2.34 -17.77 19.79
N GLY A 187 2.32 -16.79 20.70
CA GLY A 187 2.13 -17.00 22.14
C GLY A 187 3.39 -17.42 22.92
N ALA A 188 4.58 -17.43 22.31
CA ALA A 188 5.83 -17.65 23.02
C ALA A 188 6.15 -16.49 24.00
N ALA A 189 6.79 -16.80 25.13
CA ALA A 189 7.32 -15.81 26.06
C ALA A 189 8.59 -15.16 25.47
N ALA A 190 8.44 -13.98 24.88
CA ALA A 190 9.44 -13.35 24.04
C ALA A 190 9.42 -11.81 24.14
N GLY A 191 9.33 -11.27 25.36
CA GLY A 191 9.20 -9.83 25.55
C GLY A 191 7.88 -9.31 24.99
N ASP A 192 7.94 -8.45 23.98
CA ASP A 192 6.75 -7.94 23.28
C ASP A 192 6.31 -8.83 22.09
N GLY A 193 7.01 -9.94 21.83
CA GLY A 193 6.61 -10.99 20.88
C GLY A 193 7.56 -11.19 19.69
N VAL A 194 7.32 -12.26 18.93
CA VAL A 194 8.05 -12.58 17.69
C VAL A 194 7.26 -12.06 16.50
N VAL A 195 7.83 -11.15 15.70
CA VAL A 195 7.12 -10.50 14.60
C VAL A 195 7.87 -10.60 13.27
N PRO A 196 7.17 -10.85 12.15
CA PRO A 196 7.79 -10.85 10.83
C PRO A 196 7.84 -9.44 10.24
N VAL A 197 8.93 -9.14 9.55
CA VAL A 197 9.05 -8.01 8.63
C VAL A 197 9.10 -8.59 7.22
N ALA A 198 7.91 -8.69 6.61
CA ALA A 198 7.69 -9.18 5.26
C ALA A 198 7.39 -7.99 4.33
N HIS A 199 8.05 -7.93 3.17
CA HIS A 199 7.95 -6.82 2.21
C HIS A 199 8.10 -7.30 0.76
N THR A 200 7.77 -6.45 -0.21
CA THR A 200 7.75 -6.80 -1.65
C THR A 200 9.06 -6.57 -2.40
N GLU A 201 10.05 -5.92 -1.79
CA GLU A 201 11.28 -5.48 -2.46
C GLU A 201 12.37 -6.56 -2.53
N GLY A 202 13.44 -6.31 -3.29
CA GLY A 202 14.70 -7.09 -3.25
C GLY A 202 14.75 -8.37 -4.08
N ALA A 203 13.65 -8.79 -4.72
CA ALA A 203 13.58 -10.07 -5.43
C ALA A 203 13.96 -10.00 -6.92
N GLU A 204 14.76 -9.03 -7.35
CA GLU A 204 15.13 -8.90 -8.76
C GLU A 204 16.38 -9.71 -9.12
N GLN A 205 16.48 -10.10 -10.39
CA GLN A 205 17.64 -10.83 -10.93
C GLN A 205 18.86 -9.91 -11.16
N GLY A 206 18.64 -8.58 -11.21
CA GLY A 206 19.69 -7.58 -11.38
C GLY A 206 19.64 -6.55 -10.25
N THR A 207 20.66 -5.69 -10.19
CA THR A 207 20.75 -4.62 -9.19
C THR A 207 19.48 -3.75 -9.19
N PRO A 208 18.70 -3.72 -8.11
CA PRO A 208 17.48 -2.93 -8.07
C PRO A 208 17.80 -1.43 -8.01
N ASN A 209 16.94 -0.59 -8.59
CA ASN A 209 17.11 0.86 -8.61
C ASN A 209 17.05 1.46 -7.19
N ASN A 210 16.33 0.81 -6.27
CA ASN A 210 16.22 1.20 -4.87
C ASN A 210 17.24 0.47 -3.94
N LEU A 211 18.29 -0.17 -4.47
CA LEU A 211 19.22 -0.99 -3.65
C LEU A 211 19.72 -0.28 -2.39
N THR A 212 20.21 0.95 -2.51
CA THR A 212 20.72 1.74 -1.37
C THR A 212 19.62 2.02 -0.34
N LEU A 213 18.40 2.34 -0.79
CA LEU A 213 17.25 2.61 0.07
C LEU A 213 16.86 1.34 0.84
N LEU A 214 16.83 0.21 0.15
CA LEU A 214 16.50 -1.09 0.72
C LEU A 214 17.55 -1.54 1.74
N LEU A 215 18.84 -1.45 1.42
CA LEU A 215 19.92 -1.80 2.36
C LEU A 215 19.91 -0.89 3.60
N ALA A 216 19.71 0.41 3.43
CA ALA A 216 19.56 1.34 4.55
C ALA A 216 18.37 1.00 5.44
N THR A 217 17.22 0.67 4.83
CA THR A 217 16.01 0.30 5.56
C THR A 217 16.20 -0.99 6.36
N LEU A 218 16.76 -2.04 5.75
CA LEU A 218 17.00 -3.33 6.41
C LEU A 218 18.04 -3.22 7.52
N ALA A 219 19.12 -2.46 7.31
CA ALA A 219 20.11 -2.18 8.34
C ALA A 219 19.50 -1.40 9.51
N GLY A 220 18.70 -0.37 9.21
CA GLY A 220 18.00 0.44 10.20
C GLY A 220 16.99 -0.35 11.02
N PHE A 221 16.20 -1.23 10.39
CA PHE A 221 15.31 -2.14 11.10
C PHE A 221 16.05 -3.06 12.07
N ALA A 222 17.18 -3.65 11.65
CA ALA A 222 17.98 -4.51 12.53
C ALA A 222 18.56 -3.76 13.75
N LEU A 223 18.81 -2.44 13.60
CA LEU A 223 19.34 -1.56 14.65
C LEU A 223 18.28 -0.84 15.47
N ASN A 224 17.00 -0.91 15.09
CA ASN A 224 15.97 -0.13 15.75
C ASN A 224 15.90 -0.50 17.25
N PRO A 225 15.78 0.49 18.15
CA PRO A 225 15.81 0.26 19.60
C PRO A 225 14.68 -0.64 20.11
N ASN A 226 13.60 -0.85 19.36
CA ASN A 226 12.53 -1.78 19.73
C ASN A 226 12.85 -3.26 19.43
N VAL A 227 13.99 -3.54 18.80
CA VAL A 227 14.47 -4.89 18.49
C VAL A 227 15.30 -5.41 19.65
N GLY A 228 14.80 -6.48 20.29
CA GLY A 228 15.48 -7.24 21.33
C GLY A 228 16.34 -8.39 20.82
N ALA A 229 16.00 -8.93 19.63
CA ALA A 229 16.80 -9.88 18.87
C ALA A 229 16.37 -9.86 17.39
N VAL A 230 17.24 -10.25 16.46
CA VAL A 230 16.92 -10.25 15.02
C VAL A 230 17.48 -11.45 14.26
N LEU A 231 16.62 -12.13 13.50
CA LEU A 231 17.03 -13.11 12.49
C LEU A 231 16.87 -12.49 11.10
N VAL A 232 17.95 -12.35 10.36
CA VAL A 232 17.93 -11.87 8.96
C VAL A 232 17.93 -13.06 8.03
N VAL A 233 16.93 -13.16 7.16
CA VAL A 233 16.71 -14.33 6.29
C VAL A 233 16.78 -13.97 4.81
N ASP A 234 17.70 -14.61 4.10
CA ASP A 234 17.89 -14.48 2.65
C ASP A 234 17.84 -15.86 1.93
N THR A 235 17.95 -15.83 0.61
CA THR A 235 18.11 -17.02 -0.24
C THR A 235 19.43 -16.94 -1.02
N GLU A 236 19.94 -18.07 -1.51
CA GLU A 236 21.22 -18.11 -2.26
C GLU A 236 21.22 -17.24 -3.52
N GLU A 237 20.05 -16.94 -4.08
CA GLU A 237 19.88 -16.12 -5.30
C GLU A 237 19.70 -14.63 -5.00
N ASP A 238 19.54 -14.23 -3.74
CA ASP A 238 19.24 -12.83 -3.40
C ASP A 238 20.49 -11.95 -3.48
N LEU A 239 20.37 -10.89 -4.29
CA LEU A 239 21.36 -9.82 -4.33
C LEU A 239 21.43 -9.04 -3.00
N VAL A 240 20.28 -8.89 -2.35
CA VAL A 240 20.16 -8.30 -1.02
C VAL A 240 20.24 -9.44 0.00
N SER A 241 21.47 -9.78 0.38
CA SER A 241 21.75 -10.80 1.38
C SER A 241 22.09 -10.19 2.74
N GLY A 242 22.10 -11.03 3.77
CA GLY A 242 22.63 -10.70 5.08
C GLY A 242 24.08 -10.21 5.03
N GLN A 243 24.89 -10.73 4.10
CA GLN A 243 26.25 -10.22 3.87
C GLN A 243 26.22 -8.82 3.26
N ALA A 244 25.37 -8.57 2.26
CA ALA A 244 25.23 -7.24 1.66
C ALA A 244 24.80 -6.18 2.69
N ILE A 245 23.92 -6.54 3.63
CA ILE A 245 23.52 -5.67 4.75
C ILE A 245 24.72 -5.37 5.66
N ARG A 246 25.50 -6.40 6.05
CA ARG A 246 26.71 -6.20 6.87
C ARG A 246 27.75 -5.32 6.19
N ASP A 247 27.99 -5.56 4.91
CA ASP A 247 28.94 -4.79 4.11
C ASP A 247 28.50 -3.33 4.00
N PHE A 248 27.21 -3.10 3.73
CA PHE A 248 26.62 -1.76 3.71
C PHE A 248 26.75 -1.05 5.06
N MET A 249 26.43 -1.75 6.16
CA MET A 249 26.58 -1.20 7.51
C MET A 249 28.03 -0.79 7.77
N ALA A 250 29.01 -1.64 7.44
CA ALA A 250 30.42 -1.35 7.63
C ALA A 250 30.89 -0.18 6.74
N GLU A 251 30.51 -0.15 5.46
CA GLU A 251 30.88 0.90 4.51
C GLU A 251 30.33 2.27 4.94
N ARG A 252 29.10 2.29 5.45
CA ARG A 252 28.38 3.51 5.81
C ARG A 252 28.56 3.90 7.29
N GLY A 253 29.36 3.14 8.04
CA GLY A 253 29.69 3.44 9.45
C GLY A 253 28.52 3.24 10.42
N TYR A 254 27.62 2.30 10.13
CA TYR A 254 26.54 1.92 11.04
C TYR A 254 27.12 1.17 12.25
N PRO A 255 26.50 1.27 13.44
CA PRO A 255 26.90 0.48 14.60
C PRO A 255 26.77 -1.03 14.36
N GLU A 256 27.59 -1.83 15.03
CA GLU A 256 27.44 -3.29 15.05
C GLU A 256 26.18 -3.70 15.86
N LEU A 257 25.56 -4.82 15.52
CA LEU A 257 24.41 -5.34 16.27
C LEU A 257 24.84 -5.81 17.67
N GLN A 258 24.25 -5.24 18.72
CA GLN A 258 24.54 -5.57 20.13
C GLN A 258 23.48 -6.47 20.78
N VAL A 259 22.43 -6.83 20.04
CA VAL A 259 21.38 -7.77 20.46
C VAL A 259 21.69 -9.18 19.94
N PRO A 260 21.12 -10.25 20.51
CA PRO A 260 21.16 -11.58 19.90
C PRO A 260 20.70 -11.49 18.44
N HIS A 261 21.52 -12.01 17.53
CA HIS A 261 21.20 -11.97 16.11
C HIS A 261 21.86 -13.13 15.35
N ALA A 262 21.27 -13.46 14.21
CA ALA A 262 21.86 -14.38 13.25
C ALA A 262 21.45 -14.01 11.82
N PHE A 263 22.23 -14.51 10.87
CA PHE A 263 21.93 -14.45 9.45
C PHE A 263 21.73 -15.88 8.96
N PHE A 264 20.60 -16.13 8.30
CA PHE A 264 20.21 -17.45 7.86
C PHE A 264 19.92 -17.43 6.36
N THR A 265 20.76 -18.12 5.59
CA THR A 265 20.55 -18.35 4.18
C THR A 265 19.80 -19.65 3.99
N ARG A 266 18.66 -19.58 3.31
CA ARG A 266 17.86 -20.76 2.97
C ARG A 266 18.61 -21.62 1.95
N GLN A 267 18.79 -22.89 2.29
CA GLN A 267 19.61 -23.84 1.52
C GLN A 267 19.04 -25.25 1.53
N ALA A 268 17.85 -25.48 2.07
CA ALA A 268 17.23 -26.81 2.10
C ALA A 268 15.74 -26.71 1.79
N GLY A 269 15.04 -27.83 1.93
CA GLY A 269 13.58 -27.85 1.77
C GLY A 269 12.89 -26.95 2.80
N PHE A 270 11.72 -26.41 2.45
CA PHE A 270 11.05 -25.34 3.21
C PHE A 270 10.87 -25.67 4.70
N GLU A 271 10.36 -26.87 5.02
CA GLU A 271 10.16 -27.33 6.40
C GLU A 271 11.47 -27.57 7.18
N GLN A 272 12.51 -28.03 6.49
CA GLN A 272 13.82 -28.27 7.09
C GLN A 272 14.46 -26.93 7.47
N ASP A 273 14.40 -25.94 6.58
CA ASP A 273 14.90 -24.60 6.83
C ASP A 273 14.10 -23.89 7.94
N LEU A 274 12.77 -24.04 8.00
CA LEU A 274 11.95 -23.49 9.10
C LEU A 274 12.37 -24.07 10.46
N THR A 275 12.65 -25.37 10.51
CA THR A 275 13.11 -26.04 11.73
C THR A 275 14.50 -25.54 12.14
N ALA A 276 15.43 -25.42 11.18
CA ALA A 276 16.79 -24.95 11.43
C ALA A 276 16.83 -23.48 11.88
N ALA A 277 16.05 -22.61 11.23
CA ALA A 277 15.90 -21.21 11.61
C ALA A 277 15.26 -21.05 13.00
N GLY A 278 14.23 -21.85 13.30
CA GLY A 278 13.58 -21.87 14.62
C GLY A 278 14.55 -22.19 15.75
N ALA A 279 15.43 -23.18 15.55
CA ALA A 279 16.44 -23.57 16.55
C ALA A 279 17.47 -22.47 16.87
N LEU A 280 17.67 -21.48 15.98
CA LEU A 280 18.50 -20.30 16.25
C LEU A 280 17.80 -19.31 17.19
N ILE A 281 16.47 -19.20 17.08
CA ILE A 281 15.64 -18.23 17.80
C ILE A 281 15.30 -18.72 19.21
N GLU A 282 15.02 -20.01 19.38
CA GLU A 282 14.59 -20.60 20.67
C GLU A 282 15.44 -20.18 21.88
N PRO A 283 16.79 -20.14 21.80
CA PRO A 283 17.62 -19.69 22.92
C PRO A 283 17.52 -18.20 23.24
N TRP A 284 17.08 -17.37 22.29
CA TRP A 284 16.95 -15.92 22.47
C TRP A 284 15.67 -15.55 23.23
N LEU A 285 14.59 -16.32 23.06
CA LEU A 285 13.28 -16.05 23.67
C LEU A 285 13.36 -15.75 25.17
N PRO A 286 13.96 -16.62 26.03
CA PRO A 286 14.07 -16.33 27.46
C PRO A 286 15.01 -15.16 27.79
N VAL A 287 15.99 -14.85 26.92
CA VAL A 287 16.91 -13.72 27.12
C VAL A 287 16.18 -12.40 26.89
N VAL A 288 15.38 -12.32 25.82
CA VAL A 288 14.57 -11.15 25.47
C VAL A 288 13.46 -10.95 26.52
N ASP A 289 12.78 -12.02 26.91
CA ASP A 289 11.70 -12.01 27.90
C ASP A 289 12.16 -11.56 29.31
N ALA A 290 13.40 -11.88 29.68
CA ALA A 290 13.97 -11.50 30.97
C ALA A 290 14.39 -10.02 31.06
N GLN A 291 14.46 -9.30 29.94
CA GLN A 291 14.80 -7.87 29.96
C GLN A 291 13.63 -7.07 30.54
N GLN A 292 13.93 -6.16 31.48
CA GLN A 292 12.91 -5.35 32.15
C GLN A 292 13.00 -3.91 31.71
N ARG A 293 11.83 -3.26 31.63
CA ARG A 293 11.74 -1.81 31.48
C ARG A 293 12.32 -1.12 32.71
N THR A 294 13.02 -0.01 32.50
CA THR A 294 13.56 0.86 33.56
C THR A 294 13.23 2.31 33.25
N GLU A 295 13.26 3.19 34.25
CA GLU A 295 13.18 4.63 34.02
C GLU A 295 14.35 5.10 33.15
N VAL A 296 14.04 5.63 31.98
CA VAL A 296 14.99 6.20 31.03
C VAL A 296 14.57 7.63 30.67
N PRO A 297 15.50 8.51 30.26
CA PRO A 297 15.17 9.89 29.90
C PRO A 297 14.19 9.96 28.74
N LEU A 298 13.28 10.95 28.76
CA LEU A 298 12.38 11.22 27.64
C LEU A 298 13.11 11.71 26.37
N ALA A 299 14.39 12.06 26.50
CA ALA A 299 15.30 12.31 25.38
C ALA A 299 15.52 11.08 24.47
N ASP A 300 15.25 9.87 24.98
CA ASP A 300 15.32 8.64 24.22
C ASP A 300 14.03 8.39 23.40
N LEU A 301 13.03 9.28 23.46
CA LEU A 301 11.83 9.16 22.65
C LEU A 301 12.01 9.83 21.29
N TRP A 302 12.00 9.01 20.23
CA TRP A 302 12.20 9.44 18.85
C TRP A 302 10.93 9.13 18.06
N ILE A 303 10.22 10.18 17.65
CA ILE A 303 8.86 10.11 17.13
C ILE A 303 8.86 10.27 15.61
N ALA A 304 8.24 9.32 14.92
CA ALA A 304 7.86 9.42 13.51
C ALA A 304 6.54 10.21 13.38
N LEU A 305 6.48 11.19 12.48
CA LEU A 305 5.31 12.07 12.27
C LEU A 305 4.72 11.82 10.88
N GLN A 306 3.72 10.94 10.82
CA GLN A 306 3.13 10.52 9.55
C GLN A 306 1.68 10.99 9.40
N CYS A 307 1.28 11.34 8.17
CA CYS A 307 -0.11 11.49 7.78
C CYS A 307 -0.64 10.27 7.03
N GLY A 308 -1.94 9.99 7.14
CA GLY A 308 -2.64 9.03 6.29
C GLY A 308 -3.72 9.71 5.45
N GLY A 309 -4.97 9.28 5.63
CA GLY A 309 -6.13 9.86 4.96
C GLY A 309 -6.44 11.30 5.36
N SER A 310 -5.70 12.28 4.84
CA SER A 310 -5.88 13.71 5.11
C SER A 310 -7.26 14.24 4.72
N ASP A 311 -7.75 15.19 5.50
CA ASP A 311 -8.96 15.98 5.26
C ASP A 311 -8.70 17.48 5.50
N ALA A 312 -9.73 18.32 5.35
CA ALA A 312 -9.60 19.76 5.58
C ALA A 312 -9.27 20.14 7.04
N PHE A 313 -9.55 19.27 8.02
CA PHE A 313 -9.31 19.54 9.44
C PHE A 313 -7.95 19.06 9.94
N SER A 314 -7.24 18.24 9.17
CA SER A 314 -5.91 17.73 9.53
C SER A 314 -4.95 18.86 9.91
N GLY A 315 -4.92 19.94 9.13
CA GLY A 315 -4.11 21.15 9.41
C GLY A 315 -4.65 22.07 10.51
N VAL A 316 -5.82 21.78 11.08
CA VAL A 316 -6.49 22.56 12.13
C VAL A 316 -6.45 21.85 13.48
N THR A 317 -6.54 20.51 13.49
CA THR A 317 -6.65 19.69 14.71
C THR A 317 -5.46 18.76 14.90
N ALA A 318 -5.42 17.62 14.20
CA ALA A 318 -4.49 16.53 14.48
C ALA A 318 -3.02 16.89 14.22
N ASN A 319 -2.71 17.54 13.09
CA ASN A 319 -1.32 17.91 12.75
C ASN A 319 -0.73 18.96 13.70
N PRO A 320 -1.43 20.08 14.04
CA PRO A 320 -0.90 21.01 15.04
C PRO A 320 -0.83 20.39 16.44
N LEU A 321 -1.73 19.47 16.81
CA LEU A 321 -1.64 18.74 18.08
C LEU A 321 -0.40 17.83 18.11
N SER A 322 -0.17 17.04 17.07
CA SER A 322 1.02 16.18 16.98
C SER A 322 2.31 17.01 16.98
N GLY A 323 2.31 18.16 16.29
CA GLY A 323 3.42 19.11 16.30
C GLY A 323 3.67 19.74 17.67
N ALA A 324 2.62 20.08 18.42
CA ALA A 324 2.73 20.61 19.78
C ALA A 324 3.29 19.57 20.76
N VAL A 325 2.88 18.31 20.66
CA VAL A 325 3.45 17.22 21.48
C VAL A 325 4.90 16.94 21.08
N ALA A 326 5.21 16.92 19.78
CA ALA A 326 6.59 16.81 19.29
C ALA A 326 7.50 17.94 19.80
N ARG A 327 6.98 19.18 19.86
CA ARG A 327 7.68 20.31 20.47
C ARG A 327 8.03 20.01 21.93
N GLU A 328 7.09 19.52 22.73
CA GLU A 328 7.36 19.18 24.13
C GLU A 328 8.41 18.07 24.26
N VAL A 329 8.35 17.03 23.43
CA VAL A 329 9.36 15.96 23.39
C VAL A 329 10.76 16.51 23.07
N ILE A 330 10.87 17.44 22.11
CA ILE A 330 12.12 18.14 21.81
C ILE A 330 12.59 19.00 22.98
N ARG A 331 11.69 19.66 23.72
CA ARG A 331 12.04 20.41 24.95
C ARG A 331 12.60 19.48 26.04
N HIS A 332 12.24 18.21 26.03
CA HIS A 332 12.82 17.17 26.89
C HIS A 332 14.09 16.54 26.33
N GLY A 333 14.56 16.96 25.14
CA GLY A 333 15.78 16.49 24.50
C GLY A 333 15.58 15.35 23.50
N GLY A 334 14.33 15.00 23.18
CA GLY A 334 14.00 13.94 22.22
C GLY A 334 14.06 14.40 20.76
N THR A 335 13.53 13.55 19.88
CA THR A 335 13.57 13.76 18.42
C THR A 335 12.17 13.64 17.84
N ALA A 336 11.86 14.47 16.85
CA ALA A 336 10.73 14.26 15.96
C ALA A 336 11.21 14.25 14.50
N VAL A 337 10.78 13.26 13.74
CA VAL A 337 11.08 13.08 12.33
C VAL A 337 9.79 13.31 11.56
N LEU A 338 9.84 14.22 10.59
CA LEU A 338 8.78 14.44 9.60
C LEU A 338 9.30 13.97 8.24
N ALA A 339 8.46 13.28 7.48
CA ALA A 339 8.81 12.81 6.15
C ALA A 339 7.83 13.41 5.10
N GLU A 340 7.43 12.63 4.10
CA GLU A 340 6.39 12.98 3.11
C GLU A 340 6.77 14.18 2.22
N THR A 341 7.85 14.05 1.43
CA THR A 341 8.42 15.16 0.64
C THR A 341 7.40 15.83 -0.29
N ASP A 342 6.54 15.06 -0.95
CA ASP A 342 5.49 15.60 -1.82
C ASP A 342 4.37 16.31 -1.04
N GLU A 343 4.09 15.89 0.19
CA GLU A 343 3.15 16.59 1.08
C GLU A 343 3.72 17.90 1.65
N LEU A 344 4.95 18.30 1.34
CA LEU A 344 5.49 19.61 1.73
C LEU A 344 5.67 20.57 0.55
N ILE A 345 5.30 20.16 -0.66
CA ILE A 345 5.39 21.00 -1.86
C ILE A 345 4.39 22.16 -1.74
N GLY A 346 4.88 23.40 -1.80
CA GLY A 346 4.10 24.61 -1.55
C GLY A 346 4.04 25.03 -0.08
N ALA A 347 4.66 24.29 0.83
CA ALA A 347 4.82 24.66 2.24
C ALA A 347 6.28 25.04 2.60
N GLU A 348 7.16 25.20 1.61
CA GLU A 348 8.58 25.48 1.82
C GLU A 348 8.80 26.74 2.66
N GLY A 349 8.01 27.80 2.42
CA GLY A 349 8.06 29.03 3.20
C GLY A 349 7.66 28.86 4.67
N TYR A 350 6.84 27.86 5.00
CA TYR A 350 6.51 27.51 6.38
C TYR A 350 7.68 26.77 7.03
N VAL A 351 8.20 25.74 6.37
CA VAL A 351 9.28 24.88 6.89
C VAL A 351 10.57 25.68 7.10
N LEU A 352 10.91 26.58 6.18
CA LEU A 352 12.14 27.37 6.21
C LEU A 352 12.05 28.63 7.08
N LYS A 353 10.92 28.86 7.77
CA LYS A 353 10.73 30.00 8.67
C LYS A 353 11.65 29.95 9.90
N ASN A 354 12.02 28.75 10.34
CA ASN A 354 12.95 28.53 11.46
C ASN A 354 13.87 27.36 11.15
N VAL A 355 15.08 27.65 10.66
CA VAL A 355 16.05 26.64 10.23
C VAL A 355 17.38 26.83 10.95
N ARG A 356 18.12 25.74 11.18
CA ARG A 356 19.43 25.77 11.83
C ARG A 356 20.45 26.62 11.10
N ASP A 357 20.60 26.37 9.81
CA ASP A 357 21.63 26.98 8.98
C ASP A 357 21.24 26.91 7.50
N LEU A 358 21.99 27.67 6.70
CA LEU A 358 21.78 27.77 5.25
C LEU A 358 22.01 26.42 4.53
N PRO A 359 23.02 25.59 4.89
CA PRO A 359 23.15 24.24 4.35
C PRO A 359 21.91 23.36 4.53
N THR A 360 21.27 23.41 5.70
CA THR A 360 20.03 22.67 6.00
C THR A 360 18.88 23.15 5.11
N ALA A 361 18.69 24.46 5.00
CA ALA A 361 17.68 25.04 4.10
C ALA A 361 17.89 24.62 2.63
N ARG A 362 19.14 24.68 2.16
CA ARG A 362 19.49 24.24 0.81
C ARG A 362 19.32 22.73 0.62
N ARG A 363 19.57 21.91 1.65
CA ARG A 363 19.34 20.45 1.58
C ARG A 363 17.86 20.17 1.44
N PHE A 364 17.00 20.81 2.24
CA PHE A 364 15.54 20.68 2.13
C PHE A 364 15.02 20.98 0.72
N LEU A 365 15.40 22.13 0.15
CA LEU A 365 14.97 22.51 -1.20
C LEU A 365 15.51 21.57 -2.28
N ARG A 366 16.74 21.06 -2.13
CA ARG A 366 17.28 20.05 -3.05
C ARG A 366 16.52 18.72 -2.95
N THR A 367 16.11 18.31 -1.75
CA THR A 367 15.29 17.11 -1.55
C THR A 367 13.96 17.24 -2.27
N VAL A 368 13.25 18.35 -2.07
CA VAL A 368 11.99 18.66 -2.79
C VAL A 368 12.20 18.61 -4.30
N GLN A 369 13.24 19.27 -4.81
CA GLN A 369 13.53 19.29 -6.24
C GLN A 369 13.88 17.91 -6.80
N ALA A 370 14.70 17.12 -6.09
CA ALA A 370 15.08 15.77 -6.50
C ALA A 370 13.87 14.83 -6.52
N PHE A 371 12.93 15.00 -5.59
CA PHE A 371 11.67 14.26 -5.59
C PHE A 371 10.82 14.61 -6.81
N LYS A 372 10.64 15.91 -7.11
CA LYS A 372 9.93 16.36 -8.32
C LYS A 372 10.56 15.83 -9.60
N GLU A 373 11.89 15.83 -9.69
CA GLU A 373 12.63 15.26 -10.81
C GLU A 373 12.36 13.77 -10.97
N ARG A 374 12.45 12.99 -9.88
CA ARG A 374 12.17 11.56 -9.88
C ARG A 374 10.76 11.26 -10.37
N VAL A 375 9.76 11.94 -9.84
CA VAL A 375 8.35 11.79 -10.25
C VAL A 375 8.15 12.21 -11.71
N GLY A 376 8.82 13.29 -12.13
CA GLY A 376 8.81 13.79 -13.51
C GLY A 376 9.34 12.79 -14.52
N TRP A 377 10.26 11.90 -14.13
CA TRP A 377 10.74 10.83 -15.02
C TRP A 377 9.61 9.93 -15.47
N HIS A 378 8.70 9.58 -14.56
CA HIS A 378 7.55 8.70 -14.79
C HIS A 378 6.36 9.39 -15.49
N GLY A 379 6.50 10.66 -15.90
CA GLY A 379 5.40 11.40 -16.52
C GLY A 379 4.38 11.97 -15.54
N HIS A 380 4.75 12.08 -14.26
CA HIS A 380 3.89 12.60 -13.19
C HIS A 380 4.44 13.92 -12.61
N THR A 381 3.57 14.69 -11.95
CA THR A 381 3.93 15.89 -11.17
C THR A 381 3.58 15.63 -9.72
N ALA A 382 4.48 15.92 -8.78
CA ALA A 382 4.22 15.74 -7.36
C ALA A 382 3.11 16.69 -6.85
N GLU A 383 2.91 17.83 -7.52
CA GLU A 383 1.79 18.76 -7.34
C GLU A 383 0.41 18.17 -7.71
N GLY A 384 0.39 17.00 -8.35
CA GLY A 384 -0.84 16.27 -8.69
C GLY A 384 -1.53 15.62 -7.48
N ASN A 385 -0.86 15.54 -6.33
CA ASN A 385 -1.45 15.24 -5.03
C ASN A 385 -2.19 16.53 -4.57
N PRO A 386 -3.51 16.58 -4.26
CA PRO A 386 -4.36 15.61 -3.56
C PRO A 386 -5.15 14.62 -4.42
N SER A 387 -5.53 13.47 -3.85
CA SER A 387 -6.43 12.49 -4.48
C SER A 387 -7.88 13.01 -4.63
N GLY A 388 -8.69 12.37 -5.48
CA GLY A 388 -10.12 12.71 -5.61
C GLY A 388 -10.92 12.60 -4.31
N GLY A 389 -10.54 11.67 -3.41
CA GLY A 389 -11.12 11.55 -2.07
C GLY A 389 -10.76 12.72 -1.16
N ASN A 390 -9.51 13.21 -1.22
CA ASN A 390 -9.10 14.41 -0.49
C ASN A 390 -9.80 15.67 -1.01
N VAL A 391 -9.93 15.82 -2.34
CA VAL A 391 -10.64 16.93 -2.97
C VAL A 391 -12.11 16.97 -2.52
N TYR A 392 -12.76 15.82 -2.46
CA TYR A 392 -14.13 15.71 -1.94
C TYR A 392 -14.25 16.14 -0.48
N ARG A 393 -13.22 15.89 0.34
CA ARG A 393 -13.15 16.27 1.76
C ARG A 393 -12.56 17.67 2.00
N GLY A 394 -12.49 18.51 0.97
CA GLY A 394 -12.16 19.92 1.11
C GLY A 394 -10.68 20.28 0.91
N LEU A 395 -9.82 19.36 0.47
CA LEU A 395 -8.43 19.69 0.09
C LEU A 395 -8.35 19.92 -1.42
N TYR A 396 -8.56 21.17 -1.87
CA TYR A 396 -8.76 21.46 -3.30
C TYR A 396 -7.52 21.36 -4.18
N ASN A 397 -6.32 21.48 -3.59
CA ASN A 397 -5.05 21.47 -4.29
C ASN A 397 -3.88 21.18 -3.32
N ILE A 398 -2.68 21.01 -3.88
CA ILE A 398 -1.48 20.66 -3.13
C ILE A 398 -1.16 21.67 -2.02
N VAL A 399 -1.32 22.98 -2.27
CA VAL A 399 -1.01 24.03 -1.29
C VAL A 399 -1.80 23.86 0.01
N LEU A 400 -3.11 23.60 -0.08
CA LEU A 400 -3.94 23.36 1.11
C LEU A 400 -3.51 22.10 1.87
N LYS A 401 -3.18 21.03 1.13
CA LYS A 401 -2.69 19.79 1.74
C LYS A 401 -1.36 20.03 2.44
N SER A 402 -0.41 20.66 1.76
CA SER A 402 0.95 20.81 2.23
C SER A 402 1.10 21.75 3.40
N VAL A 403 0.40 22.90 3.37
CA VAL A 403 0.43 23.81 4.52
C VAL A 403 -0.19 23.14 5.74
N GLY A 404 -1.22 22.31 5.55
CA GLY A 404 -1.80 21.49 6.61
C GLY A 404 -0.85 20.42 7.15
N ALA A 405 -0.16 19.68 6.27
CA ALA A 405 0.84 18.67 6.63
C ALA A 405 2.03 19.28 7.37
N ALA A 406 2.52 20.44 6.91
CA ALA A 406 3.62 21.17 7.54
C ALA A 406 3.32 21.61 8.98
N ARG A 407 2.05 21.66 9.42
CA ARG A 407 1.68 21.97 10.82
C ARG A 407 2.17 20.93 11.83
N LYS A 408 2.62 19.76 11.39
CA LYS A 408 3.34 18.79 12.23
C LYS A 408 4.70 19.33 12.70
N LEU A 409 5.26 20.32 11.99
CA LEU A 409 6.33 21.18 12.49
C LEU A 409 5.70 22.38 13.22
N ASP A 410 5.82 22.39 14.55
CA ASP A 410 5.40 23.55 15.36
C ASP A 410 6.20 24.80 14.96
N ARG A 411 5.56 25.98 14.97
CA ARG A 411 6.16 27.25 14.49
C ARG A 411 7.37 27.69 15.30
N ASP A 412 7.44 27.30 16.57
CA ASP A 412 8.55 27.65 17.46
C ASP A 412 9.72 26.67 17.35
N VAL A 413 9.50 25.50 16.75
CA VAL A 413 10.51 24.46 16.56
C VAL A 413 11.37 24.80 15.35
N ARG A 414 12.67 24.54 15.50
CA ARG A 414 13.65 24.73 14.43
C ARG A 414 13.88 23.43 13.67
N LEU A 415 13.94 23.48 12.34
CA LEU A 415 14.45 22.38 11.51
C LEU A 415 15.97 22.24 11.72
N ASP A 416 16.40 21.13 12.31
CA ASP A 416 17.80 20.87 12.68
C ASP A 416 18.57 20.06 11.64
N HIS A 417 17.88 19.13 10.98
CA HIS A 417 18.49 18.17 10.07
C HIS A 417 17.55 17.87 8.90
N VAL A 418 18.14 17.66 7.73
CA VAL A 418 17.49 16.98 6.59
C VAL A 418 18.31 15.73 6.32
N ILE A 419 17.68 14.58 6.16
CA ILE A 419 18.32 13.28 5.93
C ILE A 419 17.71 12.58 4.71
N ASP A 420 18.46 11.65 4.13
CA ASP A 420 17.93 10.78 3.07
C ASP A 420 17.08 9.66 3.69
N TYR A 421 16.27 8.98 2.87
CA TYR A 421 15.40 7.89 3.34
C TYR A 421 16.18 6.81 4.10
N ALA A 422 15.68 6.45 5.29
CA ALA A 422 16.27 5.46 6.20
C ALA A 422 17.72 5.75 6.68
N GLU A 423 18.23 6.98 6.49
CA GLU A 423 19.52 7.40 7.04
C GLU A 423 19.41 7.54 8.58
N PRO A 424 20.37 7.02 9.37
CA PRO A 424 20.32 7.15 10.83
C PRO A 424 20.21 8.60 11.27
N VAL A 425 19.30 8.87 12.22
CA VAL A 425 19.13 10.22 12.78
C VAL A 425 20.45 10.71 13.41
N PRO A 426 20.98 11.89 13.01
CA PRO A 426 22.28 12.36 13.50
C PRO A 426 22.30 12.84 14.96
N GLY A 427 21.14 13.17 15.53
CA GLY A 427 21.02 13.72 16.88
C GLY A 427 19.62 14.26 17.19
N PRO A 428 19.43 14.83 18.40
CA PRO A 428 18.12 15.28 18.87
C PRO A 428 17.64 16.53 18.14
N GLY A 429 16.33 16.79 18.22
CA GLY A 429 15.67 17.93 17.60
C GLY A 429 14.67 17.55 16.51
N PHE A 430 14.44 18.46 15.56
CA PHE A 430 13.49 18.22 14.47
C PHE A 430 14.22 17.85 13.18
N VAL A 431 13.86 16.72 12.61
CA VAL A 431 14.47 16.14 11.42
C VAL A 431 13.43 16.07 10.31
N PHE A 432 13.83 16.42 9.09
CA PHE A 432 13.06 16.10 7.88
C PHE A 432 13.75 14.97 7.11
N MET A 433 13.01 13.92 6.73
CA MET A 433 13.51 12.78 5.96
C MET A 433 12.90 12.75 4.56
N ASP A 434 13.71 12.54 3.51
CA ASP A 434 13.17 12.31 2.17
C ASP A 434 12.35 11.00 2.13
N SER A 435 11.10 11.08 1.67
CA SER A 435 10.23 9.92 1.45
C SER A 435 9.08 10.28 0.49
N PRO A 436 8.38 9.28 -0.08
CA PRO A 436 7.05 9.52 -0.64
C PRO A 436 6.03 9.74 0.49
N GLY A 437 4.88 10.34 0.19
CA GLY A 437 3.71 10.49 1.06
C GLY A 437 2.85 9.24 1.19
N ASN A 438 3.17 8.14 0.49
CA ASN A 438 2.63 6.83 0.82
C ASN A 438 3.03 6.46 2.27
N ASP A 439 2.01 6.26 3.12
CA ASP A 439 2.17 6.20 4.57
C ASP A 439 3.06 5.07 5.05
N LEU A 440 2.87 3.87 4.52
CA LEU A 440 3.65 2.69 4.92
C LEU A 440 5.09 2.76 4.40
N GLU A 441 5.30 3.27 3.18
CA GLU A 441 6.65 3.49 2.65
C GLU A 441 7.41 4.56 3.46
N SER A 442 6.74 5.64 3.85
CA SER A 442 7.30 6.71 4.67
C SER A 442 7.71 6.21 6.06
N ILE A 443 6.78 5.58 6.79
CA ILE A 443 7.00 5.05 8.14
C ILE A 443 8.16 4.06 8.17
N ALA A 444 8.28 3.19 7.15
CA ALA A 444 9.39 2.24 7.07
C ALA A 444 10.75 2.95 7.09
N GLY A 445 10.88 4.09 6.40
CA GLY A 445 12.08 4.91 6.46
C GLY A 445 12.30 5.52 7.85
N GLU A 446 11.26 6.09 8.47
CA GLU A 446 11.38 6.74 9.78
C GLU A 446 11.74 5.77 10.90
N VAL A 447 11.14 4.57 10.88
CA VAL A 447 11.47 3.46 11.79
C VAL A 447 12.89 2.98 11.56
N ALA A 448 13.33 2.83 10.31
CA ALA A 448 14.71 2.45 10.00
C ALA A 448 15.73 3.53 10.42
N SER A 449 15.36 4.81 10.38
CA SER A 449 16.18 5.92 10.86
C SER A 449 16.32 5.95 12.40
N GLY A 450 15.52 5.15 13.11
CA GLY A 450 15.63 4.92 14.56
C GLY A 450 14.42 5.33 15.40
N CYS A 451 13.31 5.75 14.77
CA CYS A 451 12.10 6.11 15.53
C CYS A 451 11.55 4.90 16.30
N ASN A 452 11.17 5.13 17.56
CA ASN A 452 10.68 4.11 18.49
C ASN A 452 9.22 4.33 18.90
N LEU A 453 8.56 5.35 18.35
CA LEU A 453 7.13 5.59 18.48
C LEU A 453 6.62 6.33 17.23
N ILE A 454 5.40 6.02 16.78
CA ILE A 454 4.78 6.66 15.62
C ILE A 454 3.57 7.48 16.06
N PHE A 455 3.52 8.74 15.63
CA PHE A 455 2.29 9.53 15.59
C PHE A 455 1.71 9.47 14.19
N PHE A 456 0.50 8.94 14.09
CA PHE A 456 -0.21 8.79 12.83
C PHE A 456 -1.46 9.65 12.83
N THR A 457 -1.49 10.71 12.03
CA THR A 457 -2.67 11.58 11.90
C THR A 457 -3.57 11.13 10.76
N THR A 458 -4.88 11.20 10.94
CA THR A 458 -5.84 10.73 9.94
C THR A 458 -7.20 11.42 10.03
N GLY A 459 -7.73 11.87 8.90
CA GLY A 459 -9.09 12.41 8.82
C GLY A 459 -10.18 11.35 8.65
N ASN A 460 -9.83 10.20 8.05
CA ASN A 460 -10.79 9.14 7.77
C ASN A 460 -10.73 7.97 8.76
N GLY A 461 -9.75 7.97 9.67
CA GLY A 461 -9.56 6.91 10.65
C GLY A 461 -8.72 5.75 10.14
N SER A 462 -7.51 6.03 9.64
CA SER A 462 -6.58 4.98 9.21
C SER A 462 -6.28 3.99 10.34
N ILE A 463 -6.20 2.70 10.01
CA ILE A 463 -5.84 1.64 10.97
C ILE A 463 -4.40 1.18 10.80
N THR A 464 -3.58 1.91 10.03
CA THR A 464 -2.18 1.57 9.74
C THR A 464 -1.38 1.41 11.05
N ASN A 465 -0.63 0.30 11.16
CA ASN A 465 0.28 0.01 12.28
C ASN A 465 1.55 -0.66 11.77
N PHE A 466 2.63 -0.56 12.55
CA PHE A 466 3.93 -1.15 12.25
C PHE A 466 4.24 -2.35 13.17
N PRO A 467 4.93 -3.42 12.71
CA PRO A 467 5.01 -4.68 13.46
C PRO A 467 5.68 -4.62 14.84
N PHE A 468 6.66 -3.73 15.03
CA PHE A 468 7.45 -3.64 16.25
C PHE A 468 7.59 -2.21 16.81
N VAL A 469 6.81 -1.26 16.29
CA VAL A 469 6.82 0.14 16.76
C VAL A 469 5.40 0.58 17.09
N PRO A 470 5.12 1.01 18.34
CA PRO A 470 3.77 1.41 18.73
C PRO A 470 3.33 2.65 17.95
N THR A 471 2.07 2.63 17.50
CA THR A 471 1.47 3.69 16.69
C THR A 471 0.29 4.32 17.43
N ILE A 472 0.44 5.59 17.82
CA ILE A 472 -0.62 6.41 18.41
C ILE A 472 -1.36 7.14 17.29
N LYS A 473 -2.66 6.89 17.16
CA LYS A 473 -3.49 7.43 16.08
C LYS A 473 -4.32 8.62 16.52
N PHE A 474 -4.22 9.70 15.74
CA PHE A 474 -4.90 10.97 15.96
C PHE A 474 -5.96 11.17 14.89
N VAL A 475 -7.22 11.28 15.29
CA VAL A 475 -8.33 11.53 14.36
C VAL A 475 -8.79 12.99 14.41
N THR A 476 -9.10 13.56 13.25
CA THR A 476 -9.28 15.01 13.09
C THR A 476 -10.60 15.56 13.63
N THR A 477 -11.62 14.72 13.79
CA THR A 477 -12.98 15.09 14.19
C THR A 477 -13.56 14.09 15.21
N SER A 478 -14.31 14.58 16.19
CA SER A 478 -14.89 13.75 17.25
C SER A 478 -15.92 12.75 16.71
N ALA A 479 -16.71 13.15 15.71
CA ALA A 479 -17.67 12.24 15.07
C ALA A 479 -16.99 11.02 14.44
N ARG A 480 -15.76 11.18 13.91
CA ARG A 480 -14.98 10.06 13.38
C ARG A 480 -14.31 9.25 14.49
N TYR A 481 -13.89 9.91 15.58
CA TYR A 481 -13.40 9.23 16.78
C TYR A 481 -14.45 8.28 17.35
N ASP A 482 -15.66 8.78 17.60
CA ASP A 482 -16.75 7.99 18.19
C ASP A 482 -17.12 6.77 17.30
N LEU A 483 -17.00 6.91 15.98
CA LEU A 483 -17.25 5.82 15.03
C LEU A 483 -16.17 4.73 15.06
N LEU A 484 -14.94 5.08 15.46
CA LEU A 484 -13.74 4.23 15.36
C LEU A 484 -12.98 4.18 16.69
N GLU A 485 -13.68 4.30 17.81
CA GLU A 485 -13.08 4.48 19.14
C GLU A 485 -12.16 3.32 19.55
N ALA A 486 -12.43 2.11 19.03
CA ALA A 486 -11.61 0.93 19.26
C ALA A 486 -10.25 1.01 18.56
N GLU A 487 -10.19 1.71 17.43
CA GLU A 487 -9.00 1.85 16.59
C GLU A 487 -8.29 3.21 16.72
N MET A 488 -8.83 4.18 17.47
CA MET A 488 -8.25 5.53 17.61
C MET A 488 -7.78 5.80 19.04
N ASP A 489 -6.62 6.47 19.17
CA ASP A 489 -6.04 6.80 20.48
C ASP A 489 -6.40 8.23 20.92
N VAL A 490 -6.43 9.18 19.98
CA VAL A 490 -6.56 10.63 20.27
C VAL A 490 -7.68 11.25 19.43
N ASP A 491 -8.67 11.84 20.10
CA ASP A 491 -9.67 12.73 19.49
C ASP A 491 -9.14 14.17 19.41
N ALA A 492 -8.57 14.55 18.26
CA ALA A 492 -8.15 15.93 18.02
C ALA A 492 -9.34 16.85 17.68
N GLY A 493 -10.50 16.28 17.31
CA GLY A 493 -11.73 17.00 17.01
C GLY A 493 -12.29 17.78 18.19
N ARG A 494 -11.94 17.41 19.41
CA ARG A 494 -12.22 18.16 20.64
C ARG A 494 -11.75 19.62 20.59
N TYR A 495 -10.76 19.94 19.75
CA TYR A 495 -10.35 21.31 19.49
C TYR A 495 -11.45 22.13 18.80
N LEU A 496 -12.16 21.53 17.84
CA LEU A 496 -13.29 22.16 17.12
C LEU A 496 -14.49 22.40 18.04
N THR A 497 -14.62 21.63 19.13
CA THR A 497 -15.70 21.75 20.10
C THR A 497 -15.31 22.55 21.35
N GLY A 498 -14.16 23.23 21.34
CA GLY A 498 -13.77 24.23 22.35
C GLY A 498 -12.72 23.78 23.37
N THR A 499 -12.16 22.58 23.28
CA THR A 499 -10.99 22.21 24.11
C THR A 499 -9.76 22.99 23.62
N SER A 500 -8.98 23.57 24.52
CA SER A 500 -7.77 24.29 24.11
C SER A 500 -6.68 23.34 23.61
N MET A 501 -5.87 23.80 22.65
CA MET A 501 -4.72 23.04 22.16
C MET A 501 -3.74 22.70 23.27
N ASP A 502 -3.55 23.59 24.26
CA ASP A 502 -2.69 23.35 25.42
C ASP A 502 -3.17 22.17 26.28
N ALA A 503 -4.49 22.09 26.53
CA ALA A 503 -5.06 20.98 27.29
C ALA A 503 -4.92 19.66 26.53
N LEU A 504 -5.23 19.64 25.23
CA LEU A 504 -5.04 18.46 24.37
C LEU A 504 -3.57 18.04 24.31
N THR A 505 -2.64 18.99 24.23
CA THR A 505 -1.20 18.73 24.22
C THR A 505 -0.76 18.05 25.51
N ALA A 506 -1.19 18.55 26.66
CA ALA A 506 -0.85 17.97 27.96
C ALA A 506 -1.41 16.54 28.12
N GLU A 507 -2.69 16.33 27.78
CA GLU A 507 -3.33 15.01 27.81
C GLU A 507 -2.63 14.02 26.88
N THR A 508 -2.26 14.46 25.68
CA THR A 508 -1.65 13.59 24.67
C THR A 508 -0.18 13.30 24.95
N LEU A 509 0.56 14.24 25.55
CA LEU A 509 1.91 13.99 26.03
C LEU A 509 1.91 12.94 27.13
N ASP A 510 0.97 12.99 28.07
CA ASP A 510 0.82 11.97 29.11
C ASP A 510 0.54 10.59 28.50
N LEU A 511 -0.42 10.49 27.57
CA LEU A 511 -0.68 9.27 26.80
C LEU A 511 0.58 8.76 26.09
N THR A 512 1.34 9.66 25.45
CA THR A 512 2.59 9.32 24.75
C THR A 512 3.59 8.67 25.70
N VAL A 513 3.77 9.22 26.91
CA VAL A 513 4.65 8.65 27.93
C VAL A 513 4.16 7.30 28.41
N ARG A 514 2.85 7.12 28.63
CA ARG A 514 2.29 5.83 29.05
C ARG A 514 2.46 4.74 27.98
N VAL A 515 2.21 5.08 26.71
CA VAL A 515 2.41 4.14 25.58
C VAL A 515 3.89 3.79 25.41
N ALA A 516 4.79 4.77 25.47
CA ALA A 516 6.23 4.52 25.47
C ALA A 516 6.65 3.63 26.65
N SER A 517 5.98 3.76 27.80
CA SER A 517 6.18 2.97 29.02
C SER A 517 5.56 1.56 28.99
N GLY A 518 4.89 1.18 27.90
CA GLY A 518 4.35 -0.17 27.69
C GLY A 518 2.83 -0.29 27.71
N GLU A 519 2.08 0.80 27.85
CA GLU A 519 0.63 0.77 27.58
C GLU A 519 0.41 0.45 26.08
N PRO A 520 -0.38 -0.59 25.73
CA PRO A 520 -0.64 -0.90 24.32
C PRO A 520 -1.46 0.20 23.66
N SER A 521 -1.06 0.68 22.49
CA SER A 521 -1.88 1.58 21.66
C SER A 521 -3.08 0.86 21.07
N ALA A 522 -4.05 1.60 20.52
CA ALA A 522 -5.18 1.03 19.78
C ALA A 522 -4.71 0.13 18.63
N GLY A 523 -3.58 0.49 18.00
CA GLY A 523 -2.99 -0.32 16.93
C GLY A 523 -2.52 -1.69 17.38
N GLU A 524 -1.84 -1.73 18.53
CA GLU A 524 -1.34 -2.98 19.10
C GLU A 524 -2.50 -3.87 19.56
N ARG A 525 -3.56 -3.27 20.13
CA ARG A 525 -4.79 -4.00 20.51
C ARG A 525 -5.53 -4.58 19.30
N ALA A 526 -5.52 -3.90 18.16
CA ALA A 526 -6.08 -4.41 16.91
C ALA A 526 -5.32 -5.63 16.36
N GLY A 527 -4.05 -5.78 16.76
CA GLY A 527 -3.23 -6.96 16.53
C GLY A 527 -2.72 -7.11 15.10
N HIS A 528 -2.92 -6.15 14.20
CA HIS A 528 -2.50 -6.23 12.81
C HIS A 528 -1.47 -5.13 12.49
N SER A 529 -0.56 -5.38 11.55
CA SER A 529 0.55 -4.52 11.14
C SER A 529 1.03 -4.85 9.73
N GLN A 530 1.54 -3.85 9.00
CA GLN A 530 2.01 -4.01 7.62
C GLN A 530 3.34 -3.28 7.42
N VAL A 531 4.10 -3.71 6.40
CA VAL A 531 5.37 -3.07 6.01
C VAL A 531 5.38 -2.89 4.51
N SER A 532 5.74 -1.69 4.07
CA SER A 532 6.09 -1.40 2.67
C SER A 532 7.39 -0.59 2.68
N ILE A 533 8.36 -0.97 1.85
CA ILE A 533 9.61 -0.22 1.69
C ILE A 533 9.50 0.57 0.39
N TRP A 534 10.11 1.76 0.32
CA TRP A 534 10.06 2.60 -0.88
C TRP A 534 10.41 1.80 -2.14
N ARG A 535 9.40 1.62 -2.99
CA ARG A 535 9.39 0.60 -4.04
C ARG A 535 10.42 0.83 -5.13
N ASN A 536 10.86 -0.29 -5.72
CA ASN A 536 11.78 -0.33 -6.85
C ASN A 536 11.11 0.08 -8.17
N TRP A 537 10.88 1.39 -8.34
CA TRP A 537 10.31 1.91 -9.58
C TRP A 537 11.29 1.79 -10.74
N ARG A 538 10.82 1.29 -11.88
CA ARG A 538 11.68 0.84 -13.00
C ARG A 538 12.43 1.97 -13.70
N GLN A 539 11.89 3.18 -13.71
CA GLN A 539 12.49 4.30 -14.40
C GLN A 539 13.51 5.01 -13.51
N SER A 540 14.77 4.97 -13.90
CA SER A 540 15.91 5.54 -13.16
C SER A 540 16.42 6.87 -13.72
N GLY A 541 15.76 7.41 -14.74
CA GLY A 541 16.14 8.67 -15.38
C GLY A 541 15.14 9.17 -16.42
N PRO A 542 15.35 10.38 -16.95
CA PRO A 542 14.46 10.97 -17.94
C PRO A 542 14.48 10.17 -19.25
N ARG A 543 13.30 9.97 -19.85
CA ARG A 543 13.11 9.31 -21.14
C ARG A 543 12.26 10.18 -22.05
N GLU A 544 12.76 10.40 -23.26
CA GLU A 544 12.05 11.16 -24.30
C GLU A 544 10.69 10.52 -24.58
N GLY A 545 9.65 11.35 -24.69
CA GLY A 545 8.30 10.85 -24.87
C GLY A 545 7.73 10.16 -23.63
N ILE A 546 8.32 10.28 -22.45
CA ILE A 546 7.66 9.92 -21.17
C ILE A 546 7.76 11.08 -20.18
N SER A 547 8.99 11.53 -19.91
CA SER A 547 9.25 12.48 -18.83
C SER A 547 8.70 13.87 -19.11
N ILE A 548 8.34 14.58 -18.03
CA ILE A 548 7.76 15.92 -18.06
C ILE A 548 8.55 16.91 -17.21
N THR A 549 8.20 18.20 -17.30
CA THR A 549 8.88 19.28 -16.56
C THR A 549 8.53 19.24 -15.07
N THR A 550 9.47 19.70 -14.25
CA THR A 550 9.39 19.71 -12.77
C THR A 550 8.80 20.99 -12.20
N ASP A 551 8.32 21.90 -13.06
CA ASP A 551 7.71 23.18 -12.69
C ASP A 551 6.24 23.04 -12.27
N GLY A 552 5.79 21.82 -11.96
CA GLY A 552 4.43 21.51 -11.53
C GLY A 552 3.36 21.62 -12.62
N ARG A 553 3.74 21.80 -13.89
CA ARG A 553 2.83 21.98 -15.02
C ARG A 553 2.98 20.83 -16.01
N THR A 554 2.02 19.91 -16.03
CA THR A 554 1.90 18.94 -17.13
C THR A 554 0.78 19.34 -18.09
N THR A 555 1.12 19.47 -19.37
CA THR A 555 0.13 19.68 -20.45
C THR A 555 -0.12 18.39 -21.24
N ARG A 556 0.53 17.29 -20.85
CA ARG A 556 0.54 16.05 -21.61
C ARG A 556 -0.56 15.10 -21.17
N LYS A 557 -1.17 14.42 -22.13
CA LYS A 557 -2.21 13.43 -21.85
C LYS A 557 -1.65 12.01 -21.84
N LEU A 558 -2.38 11.11 -21.18
CA LEU A 558 -1.99 9.70 -21.05
C LEU A 558 -1.89 9.00 -22.41
N GLU A 559 -2.81 9.31 -23.33
CA GLU A 559 -2.82 8.77 -24.69
C GLU A 559 -1.57 9.13 -25.52
N ASP A 560 -0.83 10.16 -25.10
CA ASP A 560 0.39 10.59 -25.77
C ASP A 560 1.59 9.72 -25.39
N LEU A 561 1.49 8.87 -24.35
CA LEU A 561 2.57 7.96 -23.93
C LEU A 561 2.69 6.77 -24.90
N PRO A 562 3.91 6.23 -25.11
CA PRO A 562 4.10 5.06 -25.97
C PRO A 562 3.26 3.86 -25.50
N THR A 563 2.60 3.20 -26.45
CA THR A 563 1.63 2.12 -26.21
C THR A 563 2.16 0.98 -25.33
N GLU A 564 3.41 0.57 -25.52
CA GLU A 564 4.04 -0.49 -24.73
C GLU A 564 4.34 -0.04 -23.30
N ASP A 565 4.78 1.21 -23.12
CA ASP A 565 5.16 1.78 -21.82
C ASP A 565 3.94 1.99 -20.92
N ARG A 566 2.78 2.27 -21.51
CA ARG A 566 1.49 2.34 -20.80
C ARG A 566 0.76 1.01 -20.65
N ASP A 567 1.38 -0.09 -21.07
CA ASP A 567 0.79 -1.43 -21.12
C ASP A 567 -0.64 -1.46 -21.70
N ALA A 568 -0.81 -0.82 -22.86
CA ALA A 568 -2.12 -0.74 -23.50
C ALA A 568 -2.65 -2.12 -23.90
N LEU A 569 -3.97 -2.27 -23.84
CA LEU A 569 -4.70 -3.47 -24.25
C LEU A 569 -4.36 -3.89 -25.69
N LEU A 570 -4.28 -5.20 -25.89
CA LEU A 570 -4.11 -5.85 -27.19
C LEU A 570 -5.42 -6.50 -27.65
N PRO A 571 -5.52 -7.02 -28.89
CA PRO A 571 -6.75 -7.67 -29.35
C PRO A 571 -7.18 -8.91 -28.54
N GLY A 572 -6.26 -9.52 -27.79
CA GLY A 572 -6.54 -10.70 -26.96
C GLY A 572 -6.77 -11.99 -27.74
N LEU A 573 -6.50 -12.00 -29.05
CA LEU A 573 -6.59 -13.17 -29.92
C LEU A 573 -5.36 -14.07 -29.80
N PRO A 574 -5.50 -15.40 -29.92
CA PRO A 574 -4.38 -16.33 -29.81
C PRO A 574 -3.42 -16.21 -31.00
N LEU A 575 -2.18 -16.63 -30.77
CA LEU A 575 -1.19 -16.85 -31.81
C LEU A 575 -1.74 -17.84 -32.85
N GLN A 576 -1.45 -17.58 -34.12
CA GLN A 576 -1.84 -18.46 -35.21
C GLN A 576 -0.78 -19.55 -35.37
N VAL A 577 -1.07 -20.74 -34.80
CA VAL A 577 -0.16 -21.89 -34.78
C VAL A 577 -0.85 -23.10 -35.39
N ASN A 578 -0.12 -23.90 -36.17
CA ASN A 578 -0.64 -25.16 -36.69
C ASN A 578 -0.66 -26.22 -35.57
N SER A 579 -1.81 -26.42 -34.94
CA SER A 579 -2.00 -27.49 -33.96
C SER A 579 -2.17 -28.83 -34.69
N ALA A 580 -1.30 -29.81 -34.44
CA ALA A 580 -1.57 -31.20 -34.80
C ALA A 580 -2.59 -31.80 -33.80
N ALA A 581 -3.34 -32.82 -34.21
CA ALA A 581 -4.23 -33.53 -33.31
C ALA A 581 -3.41 -34.24 -32.22
N GLY A 582 -3.72 -33.95 -30.94
CA GLY A 582 -3.02 -34.48 -29.77
C GLY A 582 -3.23 -35.98 -29.55
N ALA A 583 -2.32 -36.58 -28.80
CA ALA A 583 -2.36 -37.98 -28.39
C ALA A 583 -2.90 -38.09 -26.96
N GLY A 584 -4.16 -38.52 -26.82
CA GLY A 584 -4.74 -39.04 -25.55
C GLY A 584 -4.52 -38.17 -24.31
N VAL A 585 -5.46 -37.27 -24.05
CA VAL A 585 -5.44 -36.33 -22.92
C VAL A 585 -5.96 -36.99 -21.63
N PRO A 586 -5.37 -36.72 -20.44
CA PRO A 586 -5.90 -37.24 -19.18
C PRO A 586 -7.29 -36.68 -18.86
N ALA A 587 -8.13 -37.53 -18.26
CA ALA A 587 -9.43 -37.11 -17.73
C ALA A 587 -9.25 -36.25 -16.47
N VAL A 588 -10.14 -35.28 -16.27
CA VAL A 588 -10.12 -34.33 -15.15
C VAL A 588 -11.49 -34.29 -14.48
N ARG A 589 -11.51 -34.19 -13.14
CA ARG A 589 -12.75 -33.98 -12.37
C ARG A 589 -12.97 -32.51 -12.01
N LEU A 590 -13.76 -31.84 -12.81
CA LEU A 590 -14.08 -30.42 -12.64
C LEU A 590 -15.33 -30.22 -11.78
N LEU A 591 -15.65 -28.97 -11.50
CA LEU A 591 -16.86 -28.52 -10.82
C LEU A 591 -17.78 -27.83 -11.82
N GLU A 592 -19.05 -28.22 -11.83
CA GLU A 592 -20.12 -27.51 -12.53
C GLU A 592 -20.64 -26.37 -11.65
N VAL A 593 -20.40 -25.13 -12.09
CA VAL A 593 -20.63 -23.88 -11.34
C VAL A 593 -21.32 -22.87 -12.27
N ASP A 594 -22.62 -22.71 -12.09
CA ASP A 594 -23.45 -21.79 -12.91
C ASP A 594 -23.32 -22.02 -14.43
N GLY A 595 -23.29 -23.30 -14.84
CA GLY A 595 -23.16 -23.68 -16.26
C GLY A 595 -21.73 -23.65 -16.80
N ARG A 596 -20.72 -23.60 -15.93
CA ARG A 596 -19.29 -23.59 -16.27
C ARG A 596 -18.58 -24.76 -15.60
N GLN A 597 -17.61 -25.36 -16.29
CA GLN A 597 -16.73 -26.38 -15.73
C GLN A 597 -15.41 -25.76 -15.29
N LEU A 598 -15.11 -25.84 -14.00
CA LEU A 598 -13.98 -25.13 -13.38
C LEU A 598 -13.24 -26.03 -12.38
N PRO A 599 -11.93 -25.86 -12.16
CA PRO A 599 -11.20 -26.63 -11.16
C PRO A 599 -11.51 -26.18 -9.72
N GLU A 600 -11.93 -24.93 -9.52
CA GLU A 600 -12.23 -24.36 -8.20
C GLU A 600 -13.41 -23.40 -8.27
N ALA A 601 -14.10 -23.23 -7.13
CA ALA A 601 -15.09 -22.17 -6.89
C ALA A 601 -14.63 -21.35 -5.68
N VAL A 602 -14.10 -20.16 -5.89
CA VAL A 602 -13.44 -19.35 -4.86
C VAL A 602 -14.39 -18.28 -4.32
N GLY A 603 -14.39 -18.12 -3.00
CA GLY A 603 -14.88 -16.92 -2.31
C GLY A 603 -13.73 -15.93 -2.13
N LEU A 604 -13.82 -14.76 -2.75
CA LEU A 604 -12.74 -13.78 -2.78
C LEU A 604 -13.08 -12.57 -1.90
N ILE A 605 -12.17 -12.22 -0.99
CA ILE A 605 -12.15 -10.93 -0.30
C ILE A 605 -10.99 -10.12 -0.90
N LEU A 606 -11.32 -9.15 -1.75
CA LEU A 606 -10.34 -8.37 -2.48
C LEU A 606 -10.13 -7.00 -1.80
N PRO A 607 -9.00 -6.78 -1.12
CA PRO A 607 -8.68 -5.45 -0.62
C PRO A 607 -8.48 -4.47 -1.79
N THR A 608 -8.85 -3.21 -1.62
CA THR A 608 -8.59 -2.15 -2.61
C THR A 608 -7.35 -1.32 -2.30
N SER A 609 -6.71 -1.59 -1.17
CA SER A 609 -5.54 -0.87 -0.68
C SER A 609 -4.64 -1.75 0.18
N LEU A 610 -3.38 -1.35 0.34
CA LEU A 610 -2.45 -2.00 1.26
C LEU A 610 -3.01 -2.05 2.70
N CYS A 611 -3.53 -0.93 3.20
CA CYS A 611 -4.07 -0.81 4.56
C CYS A 611 -5.18 -1.83 4.87
N SER A 612 -6.00 -2.21 3.88
CA SER A 612 -7.05 -3.23 4.03
C SER A 612 -6.57 -4.67 3.82
N GLY A 613 -5.33 -4.87 3.35
CA GLY A 613 -4.80 -6.17 2.93
C GLY A 613 -4.72 -7.21 4.05
N GLN A 614 -4.16 -6.87 5.20
CA GLN A 614 -4.07 -7.82 6.31
C GLN A 614 -5.43 -8.11 6.95
N ILE A 615 -6.33 -7.13 6.97
CA ILE A 615 -7.71 -7.34 7.42
C ILE A 615 -8.41 -8.31 6.48
N ALA A 616 -8.25 -8.17 5.17
CA ALA A 616 -8.77 -9.12 4.20
C ALA A 616 -8.24 -10.55 4.43
N LEU A 617 -6.94 -10.72 4.73
CA LEU A 617 -6.36 -12.02 5.09
C LEU A 617 -7.03 -12.64 6.32
N ARG A 618 -7.25 -11.84 7.38
CA ARG A 618 -7.91 -12.29 8.61
C ARG A 618 -9.36 -12.69 8.36
N LEU A 619 -10.09 -11.85 7.62
CA LEU A 619 -11.47 -12.12 7.26
C LEU A 619 -11.58 -13.38 6.40
N ALA A 620 -10.68 -13.60 5.44
CA ALA A 620 -10.69 -14.81 4.62
C ALA A 620 -10.39 -16.06 5.46
N GLY A 621 -9.41 -16.01 6.37
CA GLY A 621 -9.12 -17.10 7.30
C GLY A 621 -10.29 -17.41 8.23
N ARG A 622 -10.94 -16.38 8.77
CA ARG A 622 -12.12 -16.54 9.63
C ARG A 622 -13.32 -17.07 8.85
N ALA A 623 -13.55 -16.56 7.64
CA ALA A 623 -14.62 -17.03 6.75
C ALA A 623 -14.46 -18.50 6.36
N GLU A 624 -13.22 -18.95 6.17
CA GLU A 624 -12.91 -20.36 5.90
C GLU A 624 -13.19 -21.24 7.13
N LEU A 625 -12.74 -20.81 8.30
CA LEU A 625 -12.91 -21.54 9.57
C LEU A 625 -14.38 -21.64 9.99
N GLU A 626 -15.13 -20.54 9.86
CA GLU A 626 -16.53 -20.42 10.28
C GLU A 626 -17.52 -20.73 9.14
N LYS A 627 -17.03 -21.09 7.94
CA LYS A 627 -17.84 -21.45 6.76
C LYS A 627 -18.91 -20.42 6.40
N TRP A 628 -18.54 -19.14 6.34
CA TRP A 628 -19.50 -18.04 6.05
C TRP A 628 -20.24 -18.20 4.72
N ALA A 629 -19.58 -18.78 3.70
CA ALA A 629 -20.16 -19.07 2.40
C ALA A 629 -20.74 -20.50 2.28
N GLY A 630 -20.78 -21.27 3.38
CA GLY A 630 -21.17 -22.68 3.38
C GLY A 630 -20.36 -23.51 2.39
N ASP A 631 -21.02 -24.46 1.73
CA ASP A 631 -20.42 -25.32 0.69
C ASP A 631 -20.51 -24.71 -0.73
N ALA A 632 -20.94 -23.45 -0.86
CA ALA A 632 -21.05 -22.79 -2.15
C ALA A 632 -19.69 -22.57 -2.82
N VAL A 633 -18.62 -22.47 -2.01
CA VAL A 633 -17.24 -22.26 -2.46
C VAL A 633 -16.34 -23.38 -1.94
N THR A 634 -15.31 -23.69 -2.70
CA THR A 634 -14.24 -24.64 -2.34
C THR A 634 -13.27 -24.10 -1.30
N ARG A 635 -13.03 -22.78 -1.30
CA ARG A 635 -12.18 -22.08 -0.32
C ARG A 635 -12.36 -20.57 -0.35
N MET A 636 -11.94 -19.91 0.71
CA MET A 636 -11.84 -18.47 0.85
C MET A 636 -10.41 -17.96 0.58
N VAL A 637 -10.30 -16.86 -0.14
CA VAL A 637 -9.01 -16.25 -0.53
C VAL A 637 -9.06 -14.74 -0.33
N ALA A 638 -7.92 -14.17 0.07
CA ALA A 638 -7.67 -12.74 0.00
C ALA A 638 -6.35 -12.45 -0.71
N LEU A 639 -6.28 -11.29 -1.37
CA LEU A 639 -5.17 -10.88 -2.24
C LEU A 639 -4.57 -9.53 -1.78
N PRO A 640 -3.81 -9.50 -0.68
CA PRO A 640 -3.17 -8.27 -0.18
C PRO A 640 -2.10 -7.78 -1.16
N HIS A 641 -2.05 -6.47 -1.40
CA HIS A 641 -1.11 -5.84 -2.33
C HIS A 641 -0.65 -4.47 -1.84
N THR A 642 0.37 -3.90 -2.47
CA THR A 642 0.97 -2.59 -2.12
C THR A 642 0.34 -1.40 -2.80
N GLU A 643 -0.58 -1.60 -3.76
CA GLU A 643 -1.25 -0.52 -4.47
C GLU A 643 -2.49 0.05 -3.74
N GLY A 644 -3.10 1.08 -4.32
CA GLY A 644 -4.34 1.72 -3.87
C GLY A 644 -4.12 3.02 -3.09
N CYS A 645 -3.06 3.10 -2.30
CA CYS A 645 -2.63 4.30 -1.58
C CYS A 645 -1.39 4.93 -2.21
N GLY A 646 -1.35 6.26 -2.31
CA GLY A 646 -0.15 7.02 -2.70
C GLY A 646 0.56 6.54 -3.98
N SER A 647 -0.18 5.99 -4.96
CA SER A 647 0.36 5.51 -6.23
C SER A 647 0.05 6.46 -7.38
N SER A 648 0.97 6.51 -8.34
CA SER A 648 0.82 7.36 -9.52
C SER A 648 -0.42 7.02 -10.34
N GLY A 649 -1.03 8.04 -10.95
CA GLY A 649 -2.22 7.87 -11.80
C GLY A 649 -1.88 7.33 -13.19
N GLY A 650 -2.85 7.41 -14.10
CA GLY A 650 -2.62 7.06 -15.50
C GLY A 650 -2.38 5.56 -15.72
N ALA A 651 -1.34 5.21 -16.49
CA ALA A 651 -1.12 3.84 -16.98
C ALA A 651 -0.90 2.79 -15.87
N SER A 652 -0.22 3.18 -14.79
CA SER A 652 0.01 2.30 -13.64
C SER A 652 -1.33 1.95 -12.96
N GLU A 653 -2.17 2.97 -12.72
CA GLU A 653 -3.52 2.79 -12.17
C GLU A 653 -4.42 1.96 -13.10
N GLU A 654 -4.34 2.16 -14.43
CA GLU A 654 -5.09 1.34 -15.40
C GLU A 654 -4.68 -0.14 -15.37
N THR A 655 -3.39 -0.41 -15.22
CA THR A 655 -2.85 -1.77 -15.11
C THR A 655 -3.25 -2.42 -13.80
N PHE A 656 -3.17 -1.68 -12.70
CA PHE A 656 -3.67 -2.10 -11.39
C PHE A 656 -5.17 -2.42 -11.42
N ALA A 657 -5.99 -1.51 -11.95
CA ALA A 657 -7.43 -1.70 -12.05
C ALA A 657 -7.77 -2.91 -12.93
N ARG A 658 -7.13 -3.06 -14.09
CA ARG A 658 -7.28 -4.24 -14.96
C ARG A 658 -6.94 -5.53 -14.22
N THR A 659 -5.86 -5.54 -13.45
CA THR A 659 -5.41 -6.71 -12.68
C THR A 659 -6.46 -7.11 -11.63
N LEU A 660 -6.95 -6.17 -10.82
CA LEU A 660 -7.97 -6.46 -9.81
C LEU A 660 -9.31 -6.89 -10.44
N LEU A 661 -9.74 -6.22 -11.52
CA LEU A 661 -10.93 -6.63 -12.28
C LEU A 661 -10.78 -8.05 -12.83
N GLY A 662 -9.57 -8.44 -13.25
CA GLY A 662 -9.25 -9.78 -13.69
C GLY A 662 -9.60 -10.84 -12.64
N TYR A 663 -9.23 -10.63 -11.38
CA TYR A 663 -9.57 -11.53 -10.27
C TYR A 663 -11.05 -11.52 -9.90
N LEU A 664 -11.69 -10.34 -9.90
CA LEU A 664 -13.14 -10.23 -9.67
C LEU A 664 -13.95 -11.00 -10.72
N LEU A 665 -13.49 -10.98 -11.97
CA LEU A 665 -14.15 -11.61 -13.12
C LEU A 665 -13.53 -12.96 -13.50
N HIS A 666 -12.64 -13.49 -12.66
CA HIS A 666 -11.94 -14.73 -12.92
C HIS A 666 -12.93 -15.89 -13.01
N PRO A 667 -12.74 -16.88 -13.92
CA PRO A 667 -13.62 -18.03 -14.03
C PRO A 667 -13.88 -18.73 -12.69
N ASN A 668 -12.82 -18.98 -11.90
CA ASN A 668 -12.91 -19.62 -10.58
C ASN A 668 -13.57 -18.73 -9.51
N THR A 669 -13.72 -17.42 -9.69
CA THR A 669 -14.37 -16.55 -8.70
C THR A 669 -15.89 -16.76 -8.76
N ARG A 670 -16.47 -17.34 -7.70
CA ARG A 670 -17.93 -17.53 -7.58
C ARG A 670 -18.57 -16.41 -6.79
N MET A 671 -17.93 -16.01 -5.69
CA MET A 671 -18.37 -14.92 -4.82
C MET A 671 -17.19 -13.98 -4.62
N ALA A 672 -17.41 -12.67 -4.70
CA ALA A 672 -16.36 -11.69 -4.45
C ALA A 672 -16.90 -10.46 -3.74
N LEU A 673 -16.19 -10.04 -2.70
CA LEU A 673 -16.41 -8.83 -1.94
C LEU A 673 -15.17 -7.95 -2.04
N LEU A 674 -15.36 -6.66 -2.32
CA LEU A 674 -14.30 -5.67 -2.21
C LEU A 674 -14.30 -5.08 -0.80
N LEU A 675 -13.13 -5.07 -0.19
CA LEU A 675 -12.88 -4.48 1.12
C LEU A 675 -12.04 -3.21 0.92
N GLU A 676 -12.67 -2.07 1.08
CA GLU A 676 -11.94 -0.81 1.11
C GLU A 676 -11.51 -0.45 2.51
N HIS A 677 -10.45 0.35 2.58
CA HIS A 677 -10.10 1.01 3.83
C HIS A 677 -10.94 2.27 4.03
N GLY A 678 -11.00 3.13 3.01
CA GLY A 678 -11.85 4.31 2.84
C GLY A 678 -11.10 5.60 2.44
N CYS A 679 -9.78 5.67 2.65
CA CYS A 679 -8.96 6.85 2.36
C CYS A 679 -8.06 6.73 1.13
N GLU A 680 -7.98 5.54 0.54
CA GLU A 680 -7.26 5.27 -0.69
C GLU A 680 -7.81 6.04 -1.89
N LYS A 681 -7.02 6.05 -2.97
CA LYS A 681 -7.40 6.69 -4.23
C LYS A 681 -8.45 5.86 -4.98
N THR A 682 -8.31 4.54 -4.97
CA THR A 682 -9.14 3.58 -5.71
C THR A 682 -10.17 2.92 -4.80
N HIS A 683 -11.12 3.71 -4.29
CA HIS A 683 -12.20 3.26 -3.42
C HIS A 683 -13.25 2.37 -4.14
N ASN A 684 -14.21 1.81 -3.40
CA ASN A 684 -15.25 0.93 -3.92
C ASN A 684 -16.01 1.54 -5.12
N ASP A 685 -16.38 2.82 -5.08
CA ASP A 685 -17.08 3.45 -6.21
C ASP A 685 -16.23 3.51 -7.50
N TYR A 686 -14.90 3.61 -7.40
CA TYR A 686 -14.00 3.52 -8.55
C TYR A 686 -14.12 2.15 -9.20
N PHE A 687 -14.07 1.07 -8.40
CA PHE A 687 -14.21 -0.29 -8.91
C PHE A 687 -15.63 -0.61 -9.40
N ARG A 688 -16.67 -0.03 -8.80
CA ARG A 688 -18.04 -0.09 -9.36
C ARG A 688 -18.08 0.48 -10.77
N ALA A 689 -17.51 1.67 -10.98
CA ALA A 689 -17.45 2.29 -12.30
C ALA A 689 -16.67 1.42 -13.29
N LYS A 690 -15.50 0.90 -12.89
CA LYS A 690 -14.69 0.01 -13.73
C LYS A 690 -15.41 -1.29 -14.11
N LEU A 691 -16.18 -1.88 -13.20
CA LEU A 691 -17.01 -3.05 -13.51
C LEU A 691 -18.08 -2.72 -14.55
N VAL A 692 -18.76 -1.57 -14.42
CA VAL A 692 -19.74 -1.12 -15.43
C VAL A 692 -19.08 -0.89 -16.79
N GLU A 693 -17.93 -0.23 -16.83
CA GLU A 693 -17.13 -0.02 -18.05
C GLU A 693 -16.74 -1.36 -18.70
N ALA A 694 -16.46 -2.38 -17.90
CA ALA A 694 -16.16 -3.74 -18.35
C ALA A 694 -17.41 -4.58 -18.71
N GLY A 695 -18.62 -4.01 -18.62
CA GLY A 695 -19.88 -4.71 -18.92
C GLY A 695 -20.31 -5.72 -17.85
N ALA A 696 -19.75 -5.64 -16.64
CA ALA A 696 -20.13 -6.47 -15.51
C ALA A 696 -21.18 -5.76 -14.62
N ASP A 697 -22.05 -6.54 -13.98
CA ASP A 697 -23.05 -6.03 -13.04
C ASP A 697 -22.43 -5.88 -11.63
N PRO A 698 -22.25 -4.64 -11.11
CA PRO A 698 -21.68 -4.41 -9.78
C PRO A 698 -22.53 -4.96 -8.63
N SER A 699 -23.81 -5.26 -8.85
CA SER A 699 -24.69 -5.81 -7.82
C SER A 699 -24.40 -7.27 -7.45
N ARG A 700 -23.56 -7.95 -8.26
CA ARG A 700 -23.06 -9.30 -7.98
C ARG A 700 -21.95 -9.34 -6.93
N PHE A 701 -21.41 -8.19 -6.54
CA PHE A 701 -20.27 -8.08 -5.63
C PHE A 701 -20.67 -7.53 -4.27
N GLY A 702 -19.93 -7.93 -3.25
CA GLY A 702 -19.98 -7.35 -1.91
C GLY A 702 -19.14 -6.09 -1.82
N TRP A 703 -19.53 -5.19 -0.93
CA TRP A 703 -18.87 -3.91 -0.75
C TRP A 703 -18.84 -3.58 0.74
N ALA A 704 -17.65 -3.50 1.31
CA ALA A 704 -17.43 -3.16 2.71
C ALA A 704 -16.31 -2.13 2.83
N SER A 705 -16.36 -1.32 3.89
CA SER A 705 -15.44 -0.22 4.15
C SER A 705 -15.08 -0.19 5.63
N ILE A 706 -13.81 -0.38 5.96
CA ILE A 706 -13.35 -0.39 7.35
C ILE A 706 -13.70 0.96 8.03
N GLN A 707 -13.40 2.08 7.37
CA GLN A 707 -13.56 3.42 7.95
C GLN A 707 -15.00 3.92 7.93
N ALA A 708 -15.80 3.52 6.93
CA ALA A 708 -17.18 3.98 6.81
C ALA A 708 -18.18 3.08 7.57
N ASP A 709 -17.87 1.79 7.74
CA ASP A 709 -18.77 0.84 8.40
C ASP A 709 -18.57 0.74 9.92
N GLY A 710 -17.60 1.46 10.49
CA GLY A 710 -17.42 1.57 11.95
C GLY A 710 -16.35 0.66 12.55
N GLY A 711 -15.24 0.46 11.85
CA GLY A 711 -14.06 -0.22 12.39
C GLY A 711 -14.06 -1.72 12.13
N LEU A 712 -13.17 -2.43 12.82
CA LEU A 712 -12.83 -3.83 12.49
C LEU A 712 -13.95 -4.81 12.81
N ASP A 713 -14.65 -4.63 13.93
CA ASP A 713 -15.72 -5.54 14.33
C ASP A 713 -16.95 -5.37 13.43
N ALA A 714 -17.37 -4.13 13.19
CA ALA A 714 -18.53 -3.84 12.36
C ALA A 714 -18.34 -4.27 10.89
N VAL A 715 -17.14 -4.07 10.33
CA VAL A 715 -16.83 -4.55 8.98
C VAL A 715 -16.76 -6.07 8.92
N THR A 716 -16.28 -6.73 9.98
CA THR A 716 -16.26 -8.20 10.08
C THR A 716 -17.67 -8.77 10.01
N ASP A 717 -18.60 -8.21 10.80
CA ASP A 717 -20.00 -8.61 10.80
C ASP A 717 -20.64 -8.39 9.43
N ARG A 718 -20.41 -7.24 8.79
CA ARG A 718 -20.93 -6.95 7.45
C ARG A 718 -20.44 -7.94 6.40
N VAL A 719 -19.14 -8.25 6.40
CA VAL A 719 -18.55 -9.19 5.44
C VAL A 719 -19.14 -10.59 5.64
N ARG A 720 -19.24 -11.05 6.90
CA ARG A 720 -19.91 -12.32 7.24
C ARG A 720 -21.34 -12.35 6.71
N ASP A 721 -22.14 -11.34 7.06
CA ASP A 721 -23.55 -11.28 6.71
C ASP A 721 -23.74 -11.27 5.18
N TRP A 722 -22.84 -10.60 4.44
CA TRP A 722 -22.88 -10.64 2.97
C TRP A 722 -22.62 -12.05 2.42
N PHE A 723 -21.55 -12.73 2.83
CA PHE A 723 -21.26 -14.10 2.37
C PHE A 723 -22.35 -15.09 2.75
N SER A 724 -22.96 -14.93 3.93
CA SER A 724 -24.04 -15.80 4.42
C SER A 724 -25.43 -15.45 3.87
N SER A 725 -25.57 -14.34 3.13
CA SER A 725 -26.88 -13.89 2.61
C SER A 725 -27.38 -14.68 1.39
N PHE A 726 -26.53 -15.52 0.80
CA PHE A 726 -26.84 -16.25 -0.42
C PHE A 726 -27.15 -17.72 -0.13
N ASP A 727 -28.23 -18.23 -0.73
CA ASP A 727 -28.55 -19.66 -0.77
C ASP A 727 -28.09 -20.24 -2.12
N LEU A 728 -26.78 -20.45 -2.26
CA LEU A 728 -26.18 -21.02 -3.46
C LEU A 728 -25.92 -22.52 -3.27
N PRO A 729 -26.24 -23.37 -4.25
CA PRO A 729 -25.96 -24.80 -4.16
C PRO A 729 -24.44 -25.05 -4.18
N ALA A 730 -24.05 -26.14 -3.52
CA ALA A 730 -22.70 -26.67 -3.61
C ALA A 730 -22.34 -27.05 -5.06
N PRO A 731 -21.12 -26.75 -5.54
CA PRO A 731 -20.66 -27.17 -6.86
C PRO A 731 -20.73 -28.69 -7.04
N GLN A 732 -21.16 -29.14 -8.22
CA GLN A 732 -21.24 -30.59 -8.52
C GLN A 732 -20.00 -31.05 -9.25
N GLN A 733 -19.46 -32.22 -8.90
CA GLN A 733 -18.33 -32.79 -9.63
C GLN A 733 -18.79 -33.36 -10.96
N VAL A 734 -18.05 -33.05 -12.03
CA VAL A 734 -18.28 -33.54 -13.40
C VAL A 734 -16.98 -34.03 -14.01
N GLU A 735 -17.07 -35.04 -14.86
CA GLU A 735 -15.94 -35.51 -15.67
C GLU A 735 -15.75 -34.56 -16.86
N GLY A 736 -14.50 -34.22 -17.15
CA GLY A 736 -14.07 -33.39 -18.26
C GLY A 736 -12.64 -33.75 -18.68
N ASP A 737 -12.00 -32.86 -19.41
CA ASP A 737 -10.59 -32.98 -19.82
C ASP A 737 -9.85 -31.65 -19.61
N VAL A 738 -8.53 -31.66 -19.83
CA VAL A 738 -7.70 -30.46 -19.65
C VAL A 738 -8.01 -29.34 -20.67
N GLY A 739 -8.82 -29.61 -21.71
CA GLY A 739 -9.27 -28.63 -22.68
C GLY A 739 -10.24 -27.59 -22.10
N ALA A 740 -10.82 -27.85 -20.93
CA ALA A 740 -11.58 -26.86 -20.18
C ALA A 740 -10.68 -25.85 -19.42
N LEU A 741 -9.36 -26.09 -19.38
CA LEU A 741 -8.43 -25.31 -18.56
C LEU A 741 -7.72 -24.21 -19.35
N THR A 742 -7.44 -23.11 -18.66
CA THR A 742 -6.42 -22.13 -19.04
C THR A 742 -5.22 -22.33 -18.12
N VAL A 743 -4.09 -22.75 -18.69
CA VAL A 743 -2.86 -23.06 -17.94
C VAL A 743 -1.76 -22.10 -18.35
N ALA A 744 -1.00 -21.57 -17.40
CA ALA A 744 0.26 -20.89 -17.72
C ALA A 744 1.43 -21.86 -17.62
N LEU A 745 2.38 -21.73 -18.56
CA LEU A 745 3.63 -22.48 -18.54
C LEU A 745 4.79 -21.52 -18.28
N GLU A 746 5.66 -21.86 -17.33
CA GLU A 746 6.86 -21.09 -17.01
C GLU A 746 8.07 -22.01 -16.74
N ALA A 747 9.27 -21.47 -16.87
CA ALA A 747 10.49 -22.15 -16.42
C ALA A 747 11.42 -21.18 -15.67
N ARG A 748 12.07 -21.66 -14.62
CA ARG A 748 13.01 -20.91 -13.78
C ARG A 748 14.29 -21.71 -13.58
N GLY A 749 15.43 -21.04 -13.73
CA GLY A 749 16.75 -21.69 -13.72
C GLY A 749 17.12 -22.30 -15.08
N PRO A 750 18.19 -23.12 -15.12
CA PRO A 750 18.63 -23.82 -16.32
C PRO A 750 17.54 -24.74 -16.90
N LEU A 751 17.41 -24.75 -18.22
CA LEU A 751 16.43 -25.54 -18.95
C LEU A 751 17.15 -26.39 -20.01
N SER A 752 16.89 -27.71 -20.03
CA SER A 752 17.43 -28.61 -21.06
C SER A 752 16.54 -28.62 -22.30
N ASP A 753 17.08 -29.06 -23.45
CA ASP A 753 16.32 -29.25 -24.69
C ASP A 753 15.10 -30.16 -24.48
N ASP A 754 15.29 -31.32 -23.86
CA ASP A 754 14.21 -32.27 -23.57
C ASP A 754 13.09 -31.65 -22.71
N THR A 755 13.47 -30.85 -21.70
CA THR A 755 12.49 -30.19 -20.83
C THR A 755 11.76 -29.07 -21.58
N ALA A 756 12.48 -28.30 -22.39
CA ALA A 756 11.89 -27.25 -23.23
C ALA A 756 10.91 -27.85 -24.24
N GLU A 757 11.24 -28.98 -24.87
CA GLU A 757 10.35 -29.73 -25.75
C GLU A 757 9.15 -30.30 -24.97
N ALA A 758 9.36 -30.86 -23.78
CA ALA A 758 8.28 -31.35 -22.92
C ALA A 758 7.24 -30.28 -22.60
N MET A 759 7.68 -29.08 -22.20
CA MET A 759 6.78 -27.95 -21.92
C MET A 759 5.99 -27.53 -23.16
N ALA A 760 6.59 -27.59 -24.35
CA ALA A 760 5.89 -27.34 -25.60
C ALA A 760 4.84 -28.42 -25.91
N LEU A 761 5.15 -29.69 -25.67
CA LEU A 761 4.22 -30.82 -25.84
C LEU A 761 3.02 -30.71 -24.90
N ILE A 762 3.24 -30.36 -23.63
CA ILE A 762 2.16 -30.10 -22.66
C ILE A 762 1.21 -29.03 -23.20
N GLY A 763 1.75 -27.92 -23.69
CA GLY A 763 0.94 -26.84 -24.23
C GLY A 763 0.18 -27.22 -25.51
N HIS A 764 0.76 -28.06 -26.37
CA HIS A 764 0.06 -28.58 -27.55
C HIS A 764 -1.13 -29.44 -27.19
N GLU A 765 -0.98 -30.36 -26.24
CA GLU A 765 -2.07 -31.22 -25.81
C GLU A 765 -3.22 -30.41 -25.16
N LEU A 766 -2.89 -29.39 -24.36
CA LEU A 766 -3.87 -28.45 -23.79
C LEU A 766 -4.65 -27.71 -24.88
N VAL A 767 -3.96 -27.11 -25.86
CA VAL A 767 -4.60 -26.33 -26.93
C VAL A 767 -5.36 -27.25 -27.91
N ALA A 768 -4.84 -28.43 -28.21
CA ALA A 768 -5.51 -29.42 -29.07
C ALA A 768 -6.81 -29.94 -28.45
N ALA A 769 -6.90 -30.00 -27.12
CA ALA A 769 -8.12 -30.31 -26.38
C ALA A 769 -9.14 -29.14 -26.34
N GLY A 770 -8.76 -27.95 -26.84
CA GLY A 770 -9.60 -26.74 -26.84
C GLY A 770 -9.31 -25.76 -25.71
N GLY A 771 -8.29 -26.03 -24.89
CA GLY A 771 -7.86 -25.19 -23.78
C GLY A 771 -6.98 -24.01 -24.22
N SER A 772 -6.41 -23.34 -23.24
CA SER A 772 -5.54 -22.18 -23.46
C SER A 772 -4.22 -22.31 -22.73
N VAL A 773 -3.16 -21.83 -23.37
CA VAL A 773 -1.83 -21.74 -22.78
C VAL A 773 -1.38 -20.30 -22.76
N VAL A 774 -0.94 -19.82 -21.60
CA VAL A 774 -0.40 -18.46 -21.43
C VAL A 774 1.07 -18.52 -21.06
N LEU A 775 1.90 -17.81 -21.82
CA LEU A 775 3.33 -17.65 -21.57
C LEU A 775 3.64 -16.21 -21.15
N SER A 776 4.70 -16.00 -20.40
CA SER A 776 5.19 -14.65 -20.09
C SER A 776 6.13 -14.17 -21.20
N SER A 777 6.00 -12.93 -21.66
CA SER A 777 6.82 -12.38 -22.76
C SER A 777 8.31 -12.26 -22.43
N ARG A 778 8.69 -12.50 -21.17
CA ARG A 778 10.07 -12.48 -20.65
C ARG A 778 10.47 -13.81 -20.00
N GLY A 779 9.65 -14.85 -20.15
CA GLY A 779 9.89 -16.18 -19.56
C GLY A 779 10.99 -16.95 -20.28
N ALA A 780 11.63 -17.87 -19.54
CA ALA A 780 12.75 -18.66 -20.08
C ALA A 780 12.32 -19.56 -21.24
N LEU A 781 11.08 -20.05 -21.23
CA LEU A 781 10.52 -20.87 -22.31
C LEU A 781 10.54 -20.16 -23.66
N LEU A 782 10.08 -18.91 -23.73
CA LEU A 782 10.09 -18.15 -24.98
C LEU A 782 11.51 -17.79 -25.45
N ALA A 783 12.46 -17.66 -24.52
CA ALA A 783 13.86 -17.43 -24.86
C ALA A 783 14.54 -18.69 -25.45
N HIS A 784 14.01 -19.89 -25.16
CA HIS A 784 14.60 -21.16 -25.56
C HIS A 784 14.20 -21.60 -26.98
N ASP A 785 15.18 -21.90 -27.82
CA ASP A 785 14.97 -22.25 -29.24
C ASP A 785 14.13 -23.52 -29.41
N SER A 786 14.48 -24.59 -28.69
CA SER A 786 13.81 -25.90 -28.76
C SER A 786 12.33 -25.81 -28.37
N PHE A 787 11.99 -25.02 -27.33
CA PHE A 787 10.60 -24.72 -26.98
C PHE A 787 9.89 -23.99 -28.12
N ARG A 788 10.45 -22.92 -28.68
CA ARG A 788 9.78 -22.16 -29.76
C ARG A 788 9.55 -22.99 -31.02
N VAL A 789 10.53 -23.81 -31.40
CA VAL A 789 10.43 -24.70 -32.56
C VAL A 789 9.35 -25.75 -32.30
N ALA A 790 9.37 -26.40 -31.13
CA ALA A 790 8.38 -27.40 -30.77
C ALA A 790 6.97 -26.80 -30.65
N ALA A 791 6.82 -25.66 -29.96
CA ALA A 791 5.52 -25.03 -29.68
C ALA A 791 4.91 -24.34 -30.91
N PHE A 792 5.73 -23.65 -31.73
CA PHE A 792 5.21 -22.76 -32.78
C PHE A 792 5.62 -23.15 -34.21
N GLY A 793 6.49 -24.14 -34.39
CA GLY A 793 6.94 -24.58 -35.72
C GLY A 793 7.74 -23.54 -36.51
N THR A 794 8.30 -22.51 -35.85
CA THR A 794 9.01 -21.39 -36.49
C THR A 794 10.48 -21.30 -36.04
N THR A 795 11.38 -20.91 -36.95
CA THR A 795 12.82 -20.60 -36.73
C THR A 795 13.03 -19.07 -36.49
N PRO A 796 14.20 -18.56 -36.04
CA PRO A 796 14.30 -17.59 -34.93
C PRO A 796 13.68 -16.22 -35.22
N GLY A 797 12.76 -15.81 -34.34
CA GLY A 797 12.22 -14.45 -34.24
C GLY A 797 11.48 -14.27 -32.91
N PRO A 798 11.39 -13.05 -32.37
CA PRO A 798 10.64 -12.79 -31.14
C PRO A 798 9.14 -13.04 -31.35
N VAL A 799 8.53 -13.74 -30.40
CA VAL A 799 7.08 -13.95 -30.39
C VAL A 799 6.42 -12.73 -29.75
N ALA A 800 5.59 -12.01 -30.50
CA ALA A 800 4.94 -10.80 -30.02
C ALA A 800 3.88 -11.12 -28.95
N PRO A 801 3.72 -10.26 -27.92
CA PRO A 801 2.61 -10.40 -26.98
C PRO A 801 1.24 -10.34 -27.67
N THR A 802 0.31 -11.16 -27.19
CA THR A 802 -1.10 -11.16 -27.59
C THR A 802 -2.00 -10.52 -26.52
N LEU A 803 -1.49 -10.39 -25.30
CA LEU A 803 -2.17 -9.86 -24.12
C LEU A 803 -1.32 -8.77 -23.45
N ALA A 804 -1.94 -7.69 -23.02
CA ALA A 804 -1.35 -6.80 -22.01
C ALA A 804 -1.25 -7.52 -20.65
N HIS A 805 -0.52 -6.97 -19.69
CA HIS A 805 -0.38 -7.59 -18.37
C HIS A 805 -1.75 -7.68 -17.67
N GLY A 806 -2.12 -8.88 -17.20
CA GLY A 806 -3.43 -9.12 -16.57
C GLY A 806 -4.63 -8.99 -17.50
N GLN A 807 -4.43 -8.93 -18.82
CA GLN A 807 -5.54 -8.86 -19.78
C GLN A 807 -6.21 -10.23 -19.96
N ARG A 808 -7.55 -10.23 -19.93
CA ARG A 808 -8.36 -11.42 -20.22
C ARG A 808 -8.26 -11.86 -21.68
N LEU A 809 -8.24 -13.17 -21.89
CA LEU A 809 -8.21 -13.79 -23.22
C LEU A 809 -9.54 -13.56 -23.96
N ALA A 810 -9.49 -13.36 -25.29
CA ALA A 810 -10.68 -13.21 -26.12
C ALA A 810 -11.17 -14.54 -26.71
N ALA A 811 -10.28 -15.52 -26.88
CA ALA A 811 -10.58 -16.86 -27.39
C ALA A 811 -9.52 -17.86 -26.89
N PRO A 812 -9.80 -19.18 -26.88
CA PRO A 812 -8.81 -20.17 -26.48
C PRO A 812 -7.63 -20.31 -27.45
N GLY A 813 -6.47 -20.72 -26.94
CA GLY A 813 -5.29 -21.03 -27.74
C GLY A 813 -3.98 -20.63 -27.07
N TRP A 814 -2.93 -20.42 -27.87
CA TRP A 814 -1.62 -19.95 -27.41
C TRP A 814 -1.60 -18.44 -27.24
N HIS A 815 -1.22 -17.97 -26.05
CA HIS A 815 -1.10 -16.55 -25.74
C HIS A 815 0.24 -16.21 -25.11
N VAL A 816 0.70 -14.99 -25.36
CA VAL A 816 1.86 -14.38 -24.71
C VAL A 816 1.42 -13.12 -24.01
N MET A 817 1.57 -13.09 -22.68
CA MET A 817 1.28 -11.93 -21.84
C MET A 817 2.49 -11.02 -21.73
N ARG A 818 2.29 -9.73 -22.03
CA ARG A 818 3.33 -8.71 -21.86
C ARG A 818 3.74 -8.63 -20.39
N MET A 819 5.05 -8.65 -20.15
CA MET A 819 5.64 -8.47 -18.82
C MET A 819 6.42 -7.16 -18.73
N PRO A 820 5.97 -6.21 -17.88
CA PRO A 820 6.73 -4.99 -17.60
C PRO A 820 8.04 -5.25 -16.84
N GLY A 821 8.03 -6.23 -15.92
CA GLY A 821 9.16 -6.64 -15.09
C GLY A 821 9.59 -8.10 -15.31
N THR A 822 10.47 -8.60 -14.45
CA THR A 822 10.92 -10.02 -14.42
C THR A 822 10.62 -10.72 -13.11
N ASP A 823 10.09 -9.98 -12.12
CA ASP A 823 9.67 -10.49 -10.82
C ASP A 823 8.63 -11.60 -11.00
N TRP A 824 8.87 -12.74 -10.34
CA TRP A 824 8.02 -13.92 -10.47
C TRP A 824 6.60 -13.70 -9.94
N MET A 825 6.46 -13.01 -8.81
CA MET A 825 5.16 -12.79 -8.20
C MET A 825 4.32 -11.82 -9.02
N GLU A 826 4.96 -10.82 -9.65
CA GLU A 826 4.29 -9.98 -10.65
C GLU A 826 3.80 -10.81 -11.85
N THR A 827 4.63 -11.73 -12.38
CA THR A 827 4.24 -12.63 -13.49
C THR A 827 3.04 -13.50 -13.11
N ALA A 828 3.11 -14.21 -11.98
CA ALA A 828 2.04 -15.08 -11.50
C ALA A 828 0.75 -14.30 -11.24
N THR A 829 0.87 -13.06 -10.72
CA THR A 829 -0.28 -12.17 -10.51
C THR A 829 -0.93 -11.77 -11.82
N GLY A 830 -0.16 -11.44 -12.86
CA GLY A 830 -0.66 -11.16 -14.19
C GLY A 830 -1.37 -12.36 -14.83
N PHE A 831 -0.80 -13.57 -14.68
CA PHE A 831 -1.44 -14.80 -15.17
C PHE A 831 -2.81 -15.02 -14.55
N GLY A 832 -2.90 -14.94 -13.21
CA GLY A 832 -4.18 -15.09 -12.53
C GLY A 832 -5.19 -14.03 -12.92
N ALA A 833 -4.80 -12.76 -13.04
CA ALA A 833 -5.70 -11.71 -13.52
C ALA A 833 -6.18 -11.95 -14.96
N GLY A 834 -5.34 -12.55 -15.80
CA GLY A 834 -5.67 -12.91 -17.18
C GLY A 834 -6.70 -14.04 -17.32
N GLY A 835 -6.99 -14.79 -16.25
CA GLY A 835 -7.92 -15.93 -16.28
C GLY A 835 -7.25 -17.30 -16.21
N VAL A 836 -5.94 -17.36 -15.93
CA VAL A 836 -5.22 -18.62 -15.75
C VAL A 836 -5.71 -19.32 -14.48
N GLN A 837 -6.11 -20.58 -14.63
CA GLN A 837 -6.66 -21.40 -13.55
C GLN A 837 -5.60 -22.26 -12.86
N GLN A 838 -4.44 -22.45 -13.50
CA GLN A 838 -3.31 -23.19 -12.96
C GLN A 838 -2.00 -22.75 -13.62
N ILE A 839 -0.92 -22.71 -12.87
CA ILE A 839 0.43 -22.44 -13.41
C ILE A 839 1.26 -23.70 -13.25
N LEU A 840 1.87 -24.19 -14.32
CA LEU A 840 2.89 -25.24 -14.27
C LEU A 840 4.26 -24.60 -14.51
N ALA A 841 5.13 -24.70 -13.52
CA ALA A 841 6.49 -24.19 -13.58
C ALA A 841 7.50 -25.34 -13.52
N HIS A 842 8.43 -25.37 -14.48
CA HIS A 842 9.66 -26.12 -14.28
C HIS A 842 10.64 -25.28 -13.46
N VAL A 843 11.25 -25.87 -12.45
CA VAL A 843 12.20 -25.19 -11.57
C VAL A 843 13.53 -25.92 -11.50
N ALA A 844 14.62 -25.16 -11.53
CA ALA A 844 15.98 -25.64 -11.32
C ALA A 844 16.78 -24.62 -10.49
N GLY A 845 17.51 -25.09 -9.48
CA GLY A 845 18.28 -24.27 -8.53
C GLY A 845 17.54 -23.88 -7.24
N GLY A 846 16.20 -23.86 -7.27
CA GLY A 846 15.37 -23.52 -6.12
C GLY A 846 13.88 -23.66 -6.42
N THR A 847 13.05 -23.51 -5.40
CA THR A 847 11.58 -23.52 -5.51
C THR A 847 11.03 -22.11 -5.65
N LEU A 848 9.77 -22.00 -6.05
CA LEU A 848 9.05 -20.74 -6.17
C LEU A 848 8.12 -20.50 -4.98
N SER A 849 7.74 -19.24 -4.77
CA SER A 849 6.58 -18.92 -3.94
C SER A 849 5.32 -19.05 -4.78
N ALA A 850 4.30 -19.73 -4.24
CA ALA A 850 3.02 -19.86 -4.91
C ALA A 850 2.23 -18.55 -4.89
N GLN A 851 1.29 -18.41 -5.83
CA GLN A 851 0.34 -17.32 -5.84
C GLN A 851 -0.91 -17.73 -5.01
N ARG A 852 -1.49 -16.80 -4.24
CA ARG A 852 -2.57 -17.11 -3.27
C ARG A 852 -3.88 -17.64 -3.87
N PHE A 853 -4.19 -17.28 -5.10
CA PHE A 853 -5.45 -17.55 -5.78
C PHE A 853 -5.33 -18.66 -6.85
N VAL A 854 -4.25 -18.69 -7.63
CA VAL A 854 -4.00 -19.66 -8.69
C VAL A 854 -2.98 -20.69 -8.19
N PRO A 855 -3.30 -21.99 -8.24
CA PRO A 855 -2.35 -23.04 -7.88
C PRO A 855 -1.10 -22.97 -8.76
N VAL A 856 0.08 -22.90 -8.14
CA VAL A 856 1.39 -23.01 -8.79
C VAL A 856 1.90 -24.43 -8.55
N VAL A 857 2.06 -25.18 -9.64
CA VAL A 857 2.58 -26.55 -9.65
C VAL A 857 4.04 -26.52 -10.06
N GLU A 858 4.90 -27.07 -9.22
CA GLU A 858 6.35 -27.10 -9.45
C GLU A 858 6.83 -28.49 -9.82
N ILE A 859 7.45 -28.63 -10.99
CA ILE A 859 8.10 -29.87 -11.42
C ILE A 859 9.57 -29.62 -11.66
N SER A 860 10.40 -30.64 -11.50
CA SER A 860 11.80 -30.56 -11.89
C SER A 860 12.29 -31.85 -12.54
N SER A 861 13.11 -31.67 -13.57
CA SER A 861 13.93 -32.70 -14.21
C SER A 861 15.41 -32.56 -13.82
N ASP A 862 15.77 -31.51 -13.07
CA ASP A 862 17.14 -31.23 -12.67
C ASP A 862 17.57 -32.09 -11.47
N PRO A 863 18.59 -32.95 -11.60
CA PRO A 863 18.96 -33.90 -10.55
C PRO A 863 19.37 -33.25 -9.23
N GLU A 864 20.05 -32.09 -9.28
CA GLU A 864 20.48 -31.38 -8.08
C GLU A 864 19.28 -30.79 -7.34
N THR A 865 18.36 -30.17 -8.07
CA THR A 865 17.11 -29.63 -7.54
C THR A 865 16.23 -30.73 -6.93
N VAL A 866 16.10 -31.88 -7.60
CA VAL A 866 15.33 -33.02 -7.08
C VAL A 866 15.97 -33.58 -5.80
N ALA A 867 17.30 -33.68 -5.75
CA ALA A 867 18.00 -34.16 -4.56
C ALA A 867 17.85 -33.21 -3.36
N LYS A 868 17.85 -31.89 -3.61
CA LYS A 868 17.82 -30.86 -2.56
C LYS A 868 16.40 -30.48 -2.12
N TYR A 869 15.46 -30.39 -3.06
CA TYR A 869 14.11 -29.85 -2.86
C TYR A 869 13.00 -30.83 -3.27
N GLY A 870 13.28 -32.11 -3.50
CA GLY A 870 12.27 -33.09 -3.97
C GLY A 870 11.02 -33.18 -3.09
N ASP A 871 11.16 -32.95 -1.78
CA ASP A 871 10.03 -32.91 -0.85
C ASP A 871 9.14 -31.68 -1.03
N ASP A 872 9.62 -30.62 -1.70
CA ASP A 872 8.87 -29.41 -2.04
C ASP A 872 8.32 -29.41 -3.48
N LEU A 873 8.80 -30.32 -4.35
CA LEU A 873 8.33 -30.45 -5.75
C LEU A 873 7.03 -31.26 -5.85
N ASP A 874 6.09 -30.80 -6.67
CA ASP A 874 4.81 -31.50 -6.91
C ASP A 874 4.97 -32.78 -7.72
N ALA A 875 5.96 -32.83 -8.62
CA ALA A 875 6.37 -34.04 -9.32
C ALA A 875 7.82 -33.98 -9.81
N VAL A 876 8.43 -35.14 -10.05
CA VAL A 876 9.76 -35.28 -10.66
C VAL A 876 9.57 -35.70 -12.12
N ALA A 877 9.97 -34.82 -13.05
CA ALA A 877 9.85 -35.04 -14.48
C ALA A 877 11.12 -35.74 -15.00
N ALA A 878 11.16 -37.07 -14.87
CA ALA A 878 12.26 -37.89 -15.38
C ALA A 878 11.99 -38.42 -16.80
N GLY A 879 13.05 -38.84 -17.50
CA GLY A 879 12.95 -39.45 -18.83
C GLY A 879 13.12 -38.43 -19.96
N ASP A 880 12.68 -38.81 -21.16
CA ASP A 880 12.72 -37.94 -22.35
C ASP A 880 11.59 -36.90 -22.35
N ALA A 881 11.53 -36.06 -23.39
CA ALA A 881 10.52 -35.02 -23.51
C ALA A 881 9.07 -35.53 -23.40
N ALA A 882 8.78 -36.73 -23.89
CA ALA A 882 7.44 -37.31 -23.86
C ALA A 882 7.07 -37.84 -22.46
N ASP A 883 8.02 -38.47 -21.77
CA ASP A 883 7.83 -38.92 -20.38
C ASP A 883 7.62 -37.73 -19.43
N GLN A 884 8.42 -36.67 -19.60
CA GLN A 884 8.30 -35.42 -18.85
C GLN A 884 6.96 -34.72 -19.12
N ALA A 885 6.54 -34.64 -20.39
CA ALA A 885 5.26 -34.05 -20.77
C ALA A 885 4.07 -34.80 -20.15
N ARG A 886 4.11 -36.14 -20.15
CA ARG A 886 3.09 -36.97 -19.49
C ARG A 886 3.02 -36.69 -17.99
N THR A 887 4.18 -36.61 -17.31
CA THR A 887 4.25 -36.27 -15.89
C THR A 887 3.62 -34.90 -15.62
N GLY A 888 3.93 -33.91 -16.44
CA GLY A 888 3.34 -32.57 -16.34
C GLY A 888 1.82 -32.56 -16.52
N LEU A 889 1.31 -33.24 -17.55
CA LEU A 889 -0.13 -33.36 -17.84
C LEU A 889 -0.89 -34.11 -16.73
N ASP A 890 -0.33 -35.21 -16.22
CA ASP A 890 -0.92 -35.98 -15.11
C ASP A 890 -0.98 -35.14 -13.83
N THR A 891 0.06 -34.34 -13.56
CA THR A 891 0.09 -33.44 -12.40
C THR A 891 -0.91 -32.29 -12.54
N ILE A 892 -1.03 -31.71 -13.74
CA ILE A 892 -2.08 -30.72 -14.07
C ILE A 892 -3.46 -31.32 -13.78
N ALA A 893 -3.74 -32.51 -14.31
CA ALA A 893 -5.02 -33.19 -14.13
C ALA A 893 -5.29 -33.53 -12.66
N ALA A 894 -4.30 -33.98 -11.90
CA ALA A 894 -4.43 -34.31 -10.48
C ALA A 894 -4.81 -33.08 -9.64
N VAL A 895 -4.13 -31.95 -9.86
CA VAL A 895 -4.41 -30.69 -9.15
C VAL A 895 -5.76 -30.10 -9.58
N ALA A 896 -6.07 -30.06 -10.88
CA ALA A 896 -7.37 -29.60 -11.37
C ALA A 896 -8.54 -30.48 -10.86
N SER A 897 -8.28 -31.77 -10.63
CA SER A 897 -9.21 -32.73 -10.01
C SER A 897 -9.27 -32.64 -8.49
N ARG A 898 -8.46 -31.77 -7.87
CA ARG A 898 -8.32 -31.62 -6.41
C ARG A 898 -7.85 -32.91 -5.70
N LEU A 899 -7.14 -33.78 -6.43
CA LEU A 899 -6.51 -34.98 -5.89
C LEU A 899 -5.12 -34.67 -5.30
N GLN A 900 -4.54 -33.54 -5.69
CA GLN A 900 -3.27 -33.03 -5.20
C GLN A 900 -3.41 -31.54 -4.89
N VAL A 901 -2.93 -31.11 -3.71
CA VAL A 901 -2.77 -29.69 -3.38
C VAL A 901 -1.31 -29.34 -3.63
N PRO A 902 -1.01 -28.29 -4.41
CA PRO A 902 0.38 -27.93 -4.68
C PRO A 902 1.16 -27.63 -3.40
N LYS A 903 2.38 -28.13 -3.31
CA LYS A 903 3.17 -28.12 -2.07
C LYS A 903 3.50 -26.72 -1.57
N ALA A 904 3.85 -25.79 -2.45
CA ALA A 904 4.12 -24.39 -2.08
C ALA A 904 2.88 -23.67 -1.49
N VAL A 905 1.67 -24.06 -1.90
CA VAL A 905 0.42 -23.57 -1.30
C VAL A 905 0.22 -24.21 0.07
N ALA A 906 0.41 -25.53 0.17
CA ALA A 906 0.21 -26.27 1.41
C ALA A 906 1.18 -25.86 2.53
N SER A 907 2.40 -25.45 2.20
CA SER A 907 3.41 -24.99 3.16
C SER A 907 3.24 -23.54 3.59
N GLY A 908 2.35 -22.78 2.97
CA GLY A 908 2.17 -21.36 3.24
C GLY A 908 3.22 -20.44 2.60
N ASN A 909 4.08 -20.97 1.71
CA ASN A 909 5.01 -20.18 0.89
C ASN A 909 4.26 -19.45 -0.24
N VAL A 910 3.39 -18.50 0.13
CA VAL A 910 2.48 -17.81 -0.79
C VAL A 910 2.69 -16.29 -0.81
N GLY A 911 2.54 -15.70 -1.98
CA GLY A 911 2.63 -14.26 -2.19
C GLY A 911 1.54 -13.71 -3.13
N PHE A 912 1.51 -12.39 -3.22
CA PHE A 912 0.72 -11.65 -4.21
C PHE A 912 1.37 -10.29 -4.41
N GLN A 913 1.60 -9.88 -5.66
CA GLN A 913 2.29 -8.62 -5.94
C GLN A 913 1.82 -8.05 -7.28
N ILE A 914 1.30 -6.83 -7.24
CA ILE A 914 0.93 -6.12 -8.46
C ILE A 914 2.20 -5.66 -9.17
N THR A 915 2.15 -5.62 -10.49
CA THR A 915 3.28 -5.11 -11.25
C THR A 915 3.54 -3.63 -10.98
N ARG A 916 4.81 -3.30 -10.74
CA ARG A 916 5.25 -1.91 -10.57
C ARG A 916 5.23 -1.14 -11.89
N GLY A 917 5.21 -1.84 -13.04
CA GLY A 917 5.19 -1.21 -14.37
C GLY A 917 6.41 -0.32 -14.63
N LEU A 918 6.43 0.36 -15.78
CA LEU A 918 7.47 1.36 -16.08
C LEU A 918 7.13 2.73 -15.47
N LEU A 919 5.85 3.10 -15.54
CA LEU A 919 5.34 4.44 -15.22
C LEU A 919 4.82 4.56 -13.78
N GLY A 920 4.88 3.48 -13.00
CA GLY A 920 4.53 3.52 -11.58
C GLY A 920 5.53 4.37 -10.79
N THR A 921 5.03 5.18 -9.87
CA THR A 921 5.81 5.85 -8.83
C THR A 921 4.95 6.06 -7.58
N SER A 922 5.57 6.17 -6.40
CA SER A 922 4.89 6.52 -5.16
C SER A 922 4.90 8.03 -4.97
N MET A 923 3.74 8.59 -4.65
CA MET A 923 3.54 9.98 -4.24
C MET A 923 2.65 9.99 -3.02
#